data_AF-A0A227JI42-F1
#
_entry.id   AF-A0A227JI42-F1
#
_cell.length_a   1.000
_cell.length_b   1.000
_cell.length_c   1.000
_cell.angle_alpha   90.00
_cell.angle_beta   90.00
_cell.angle_gamma   90.00
#
_symmetry.space_group_name_H-M   'P 1'
#
loop_
_entity.id
_entity.type
_entity.pdbx_description
1 polymer ?
#
loop_
_entity_poly.entity_id
_entity_poly.type
_entity_poly.pdbx_seq_one_letter_code
_entity_poly.pdbx_strand_id
1 'polypeptide(L)'
;MLSKEYKKSVWAVNPIAEHIYYWIRKKNGKRFDAERAIFVSNIKELESFNDMLELRGNKLSPSELEKECQKYTRDVLDHWQQKYAGARKWSKMDENNECHELTSRTVTKSSTVGGKSVSKTEAIPYLPVRFGSHRLDDIVTQRIRDTAFNHYKNLSDKDKSILNVFSKEEYARWMIKDFLILWAKDFEKEFHNACKAEQLKKTKKHKIKTKISDIELLMNIHIDIDWKTGAHIHYASSPFDPTTGLFSSPKNYVDIYKKIGVKLEKKYSYKSKSKRLYKFVEEGVAIGAVKQISNDLKEKAVLDIMNKPTLLNVDKICKNFIKNNGYDCDIDDQMQVDKFFEELDKNEEAKAAFDEMLKSEAEAVYESRKEEVSRIVSKALKDNIVDYDKLQADLKEQGVEIDFGFDHEKDTNSHFDKKKDVEHIFVFTDMKTGIKFNNASFKGDARSKVKRFASSYNERNQLQHEINKSFKTKQERLPYDVDSIQTVLAHNMRMTKAAMNHELSLAPYSNEEATAIRRKHFETYMQLCLESGILVNLNKQGNLTYHKINKNRKKIHSENTDWFEAGKAQADYSAFKYKSSWFSEDLRGKDIKELFELDDETIIRLNLTWVMDAFPARFMQYKVAFMSNNKNILDKMNQNADVKSFLLLSIKKNYDYRKLEQRSTFDGGYYIYSIRNEQPTVYFKPTADSSFDVLFQPFQARIAALDTWAHTQKEVLENLDNQDYGTSFYAKDGKVCDFLRTMYVERAFCPNQDMRSRIEVRNGYDERTVEFMQKKFDTMLEKAEASIDKAINTPNKNSFNFTNFHGAFVLSNEEFDG
;
A
#
# COMPACT_ATOMS: atom_id res chain seq x y z
N MET A 1 1.17 19.07 1.34
CA MET A 1 1.68 20.18 0.53
C MET A 1 2.86 20.96 1.16
N LEU A 2 3.67 20.32 2.01
CA LEU A 2 5.03 20.76 2.34
C LEU A 2 5.96 19.85 1.53
N SER A 3 6.37 20.27 0.33
CA SER A 3 7.23 19.46 -0.52
C SER A 3 8.56 19.18 0.21
N LYS A 4 9.00 17.92 0.16
CA LYS A 4 10.24 17.41 0.77
C LYS A 4 11.53 18.02 0.20
N GLU A 5 11.45 19.06 -0.63
CA GLU A 5 12.59 19.67 -1.29
C GLU A 5 12.79 21.12 -0.87
N TYR A 6 13.20 21.31 0.39
CA TYR A 6 14.04 22.47 0.70
C TYR A 6 15.45 22.17 0.22
N LYS A 7 15.80 22.70 -0.96
CA LYS A 7 17.18 22.76 -1.41
C LYS A 7 17.85 23.90 -0.66
N LYS A 8 18.65 23.57 0.35
CA LYS A 8 19.58 24.52 0.93
C LYS A 8 20.74 24.63 -0.04
N SER A 9 20.82 25.76 -0.74
CA SER A 9 22.01 26.09 -1.49
C SER A 9 23.00 26.80 -0.58
N VAL A 10 24.26 26.62 -0.90
CA VAL A 10 25.40 27.31 -0.31
C VAL A 10 25.27 28.81 -0.59
N TRP A 11 25.78 29.67 0.31
CA TRP A 11 25.92 31.11 0.07
C TRP A 11 27.01 31.34 -0.98
N ALA A 12 26.65 31.17 -2.25
CA ALA A 12 27.56 31.24 -3.39
C ALA A 12 26.76 31.62 -4.64
N VAL A 13 27.41 32.29 -5.60
CA VAL A 13 26.70 32.78 -6.79
C VAL A 13 26.15 31.64 -7.64
N ASN A 14 26.98 30.66 -8.00
CA ASN A 14 26.58 29.64 -8.96
C ASN A 14 25.33 28.84 -8.53
N PRO A 15 25.25 28.29 -7.30
CA PRO A 15 24.08 27.50 -6.89
C PRO A 15 22.76 28.29 -6.86
N ILE A 16 22.82 29.58 -6.56
CA ILE A 16 21.63 30.45 -6.50
C ILE A 16 21.24 30.89 -7.92
N ALA A 17 22.22 31.29 -8.74
CA ALA A 17 22.01 31.67 -10.13
C ALA A 17 21.38 30.52 -10.94
N GLU A 18 21.82 29.28 -10.72
CA GLU A 18 21.22 28.09 -11.34
C GLU A 18 19.73 27.91 -10.97
N HIS A 19 19.35 28.25 -9.73
CA HIS A 19 17.96 28.18 -9.29
C HIS A 19 17.11 29.27 -9.97
N ILE A 20 17.61 30.51 -10.02
CA ILE A 20 16.93 31.62 -10.70
C ILE A 20 16.78 31.31 -12.19
N TYR A 21 17.85 30.84 -12.84
CA TYR A 21 17.84 30.42 -14.23
C TYR A 21 16.81 29.30 -14.49
N TYR A 22 16.69 28.34 -13.57
CA TYR A 22 15.68 27.29 -13.65
C TYR A 22 14.23 27.82 -13.55
N TRP A 23 14.00 28.87 -12.77
CA TRP A 23 12.68 29.49 -12.64
C TRP A 23 12.24 30.15 -13.94
N ILE A 24 13.13 30.91 -14.58
CA ILE A 24 12.79 31.77 -15.72
C ILE A 24 12.90 31.09 -17.11
N ARG A 25 13.41 29.85 -17.18
CA ARG A 25 13.56 29.10 -18.45
C ARG A 25 12.40 28.16 -18.74
N LYS A 26 12.26 27.77 -20.02
CA LYS A 26 11.32 26.72 -20.46
C LYS A 26 11.55 25.42 -19.69
N LYS A 27 10.47 24.75 -19.27
CA LYS A 27 10.53 23.49 -18.50
C LYS A 27 11.38 22.41 -19.17
N ASN A 28 11.27 22.28 -20.50
CA ASN A 28 12.01 21.32 -21.33
C ASN A 28 13.04 22.00 -22.25
N GLY A 29 13.58 23.17 -21.86
CA GLY A 29 14.52 23.92 -22.70
C GLY A 29 15.46 24.84 -21.91
N LYS A 30 16.40 25.45 -22.62
CA LYS A 30 17.39 26.40 -22.03
C LYS A 30 17.10 27.87 -22.36
N ARG A 31 16.01 28.15 -23.07
CA ARG A 31 15.63 29.52 -23.43
C ARG A 31 14.69 30.12 -22.39
N PHE A 32 14.72 31.44 -22.30
CA PHE A 32 13.78 32.24 -21.51
C PHE A 32 12.32 31.89 -21.83
N ASP A 33 11.48 32.01 -20.81
CA ASP A 33 10.05 31.78 -20.90
C ASP A 33 9.30 32.90 -20.15
N ALA A 34 8.73 33.84 -20.90
CA ALA A 34 8.04 35.00 -20.34
C ALA A 34 6.86 34.62 -19.44
N GLU A 35 6.22 33.46 -19.69
CA GLU A 35 5.10 32.99 -18.88
C GLU A 35 5.55 32.42 -17.52
N ARG A 36 6.80 31.94 -17.47
CA ARG A 36 7.43 31.43 -16.24
C ARG A 36 8.24 32.49 -15.52
N ALA A 37 8.59 33.61 -16.17
CA ALA A 37 9.46 34.62 -15.61
C ALA A 37 8.68 35.82 -15.03
N ILE A 38 7.61 35.56 -14.26
CA ILE A 38 6.95 36.61 -13.48
C ILE A 38 7.80 36.88 -12.24
N PHE A 39 8.91 37.58 -12.45
CA PHE A 39 9.87 37.87 -11.41
C PHE A 39 9.35 39.03 -10.53
N VAL A 40 9.47 38.87 -9.22
CA VAL A 40 9.06 39.89 -8.26
C VAL A 40 10.15 40.01 -7.21
N SER A 41 10.83 41.15 -7.20
CA SER A 41 11.73 41.53 -6.12
C SER A 41 11.07 42.62 -5.30
N ASN A 42 11.12 42.52 -3.97
CA ASN A 42 10.79 43.64 -3.10
C ASN A 42 12.05 44.30 -2.50
N ILE A 43 13.20 44.07 -3.14
CA ILE A 43 14.46 44.78 -2.91
C ILE A 43 14.59 45.80 -4.04
N LYS A 44 14.45 47.09 -3.71
CA LYS A 44 14.26 48.18 -4.67
C LYS A 44 15.47 48.35 -5.60
N GLU A 45 16.66 48.16 -5.06
CA GLU A 45 17.94 48.26 -5.78
C GLU A 45 18.11 47.17 -6.84
N LEU A 46 17.26 46.13 -6.80
CA LEU A 46 17.33 44.94 -7.63
C LEU A 46 16.12 44.82 -8.58
N GLU A 47 15.28 45.85 -8.68
CA GLU A 47 14.10 45.86 -9.57
C GLU A 47 14.48 45.85 -11.05
N SER A 48 15.66 46.39 -11.40
CA SER A 48 16.16 46.49 -12.78
C SER A 48 16.30 45.15 -13.51
N PHE A 49 16.41 44.04 -12.77
CA PHE A 49 16.45 42.70 -13.35
C PHE A 49 15.10 42.30 -13.95
N ASN A 50 13.99 42.71 -13.32
CA ASN A 50 12.66 42.44 -13.89
C ASN A 50 12.47 43.19 -15.21
N ASP A 51 12.81 44.48 -15.24
CA ASP A 51 12.76 45.30 -16.45
C ASP A 51 13.60 44.69 -17.58
N MET A 52 14.79 44.17 -17.24
CA MET A 52 15.67 43.48 -18.20
C MET A 52 15.02 42.22 -18.76
N LEU A 53 14.42 41.38 -17.93
CA LEU A 53 13.72 40.17 -18.38
C LEU A 53 12.52 40.50 -19.27
N GLU A 54 11.72 41.51 -18.89
CA GLU A 54 10.56 41.95 -19.67
C GLU A 54 10.95 42.53 -21.04
N LEU A 55 11.96 43.39 -21.09
CA LEU A 55 12.35 44.10 -22.31
C LEU A 55 13.26 43.28 -23.24
N ARG A 56 14.11 42.41 -22.67
CA ARG A 56 15.20 41.74 -23.40
C ARG A 56 15.25 40.22 -23.21
N GLY A 57 14.54 39.62 -22.26
CA GLY A 57 14.65 38.20 -21.91
C GLY A 57 14.50 37.25 -23.11
N ASN A 58 13.52 37.52 -23.99
CA ASN A 58 13.28 36.72 -25.21
C ASN A 58 14.41 36.82 -26.26
N LYS A 59 15.26 37.84 -26.18
CA LYS A 59 16.37 38.10 -27.12
C LYS A 59 17.70 37.52 -26.64
N LEU A 60 17.79 37.11 -25.37
CA LEU A 60 19.02 36.56 -24.80
C LEU A 60 19.21 35.10 -25.22
N SER A 61 20.44 34.75 -25.59
CA SER A 61 20.86 33.35 -25.70
C SER A 61 20.89 32.69 -24.30
N PRO A 62 20.86 31.35 -24.22
CA PRO A 62 20.96 30.65 -22.94
C PRO A 62 22.16 31.07 -22.08
N SER A 63 23.34 31.28 -22.69
CA SER A 63 24.56 31.69 -21.98
C SER A 63 24.48 33.13 -21.48
N GLU A 64 23.89 34.04 -22.26
CA GLU A 64 23.69 35.41 -21.81
C GLU A 64 22.69 35.46 -20.64
N LEU A 65 21.62 34.68 -20.70
CA LEU A 65 20.64 34.60 -19.62
C LEU A 65 21.25 34.03 -18.33
N GLU A 66 22.12 33.01 -18.43
CA GLU A 66 22.88 32.49 -17.28
C GLU A 66 23.79 33.55 -16.66
N LYS A 67 24.51 34.34 -17.49
CA LYS A 67 25.37 35.45 -17.02
C LYS A 67 24.58 36.54 -16.31
N GLU A 68 23.42 36.92 -16.84
CA GLU A 68 22.54 37.90 -16.17
C GLU A 68 22.02 37.37 -14.83
N CYS A 69 21.68 36.08 -14.73
CA CYS A 69 21.31 35.46 -13.45
C CYS A 69 22.46 35.45 -12.44
N GLN A 70 23.70 35.20 -12.88
CA GLN A 70 24.89 35.25 -12.04
C GLN A 70 25.16 36.66 -11.53
N LYS A 71 25.06 37.68 -12.41
CA LYS A 71 25.21 39.09 -12.04
C LYS A 71 24.18 39.50 -11.00
N TYR A 72 22.89 39.25 -11.27
CA TYR A 72 21.82 39.52 -10.32
C TYR A 72 22.03 38.85 -8.97
N THR A 73 22.48 37.59 -8.99
CA THR A 73 22.78 36.84 -7.76
C THR A 73 23.92 37.48 -6.97
N ARG A 74 24.96 37.98 -7.63
CA ARG A 74 26.05 38.70 -6.95
C ARG A 74 25.50 39.95 -6.25
N ASP A 75 24.71 40.76 -6.96
CA ASP A 75 24.12 41.99 -6.42
C ASP A 75 23.23 41.70 -5.19
N VAL A 76 22.47 40.60 -5.22
CA VAL A 76 21.69 40.11 -4.06
C VAL A 76 22.57 39.79 -2.86
N LEU A 77 23.64 39.00 -3.08
CA LEU A 77 24.51 38.55 -1.99
C LEU A 77 25.24 39.74 -1.36
N ASP A 78 25.70 40.67 -2.18
CA ASP A 78 26.37 41.90 -1.73
C ASP A 78 25.41 42.78 -0.93
N HIS A 79 24.16 42.96 -1.40
CA HIS A 79 23.10 43.67 -0.65
C HIS A 79 22.86 43.05 0.72
N TRP A 80 22.66 41.72 0.79
CA TRP A 80 22.45 41.06 2.08
C TRP A 80 23.68 41.11 2.97
N GLN A 81 24.90 40.99 2.42
CA GLN A 81 26.13 41.10 3.20
C GLN A 81 26.27 42.49 3.81
N GLN A 82 26.02 43.55 3.02
CA GLN A 82 26.03 44.92 3.52
C GLN A 82 24.99 45.12 4.63
N LYS A 83 23.76 44.64 4.41
CA LYS A 83 22.66 44.74 5.38
C LYS A 83 22.96 44.04 6.71
N TYR A 84 23.72 42.95 6.68
CA TYR A 84 24.03 42.14 7.86
C TYR A 84 25.51 42.14 8.25
N ALA A 85 26.30 43.14 7.84
CA ALA A 85 27.76 43.16 7.95
C ALA A 85 28.34 42.85 9.36
N GLY A 86 27.58 43.11 10.42
CA GLY A 86 27.97 42.79 11.81
C GLY A 86 27.75 41.34 12.26
N ALA A 87 27.31 40.42 11.39
CA ALA A 87 27.04 39.04 11.78
C ALA A 87 28.33 38.22 11.97
N ARG A 88 28.46 37.56 13.13
CA ARG A 88 29.60 36.65 13.41
C ARG A 88 29.78 35.51 12.41
N LYS A 89 28.74 35.24 11.60
CA LYS A 89 28.73 34.17 10.60
C LYS A 89 29.58 34.47 9.37
N TRP A 90 30.03 35.71 9.19
CA TRP A 90 30.89 36.11 8.07
C TRP A 90 32.34 35.63 8.18
N SER A 91 32.76 35.04 9.30
CA SER A 91 34.13 34.56 9.47
C SER A 91 34.53 33.39 8.55
N LYS A 92 33.58 32.81 7.81
CA LYS A 92 33.76 31.66 6.93
C LYS A 92 33.57 31.99 5.45
N MET A 93 33.70 33.25 5.09
CA MET A 93 33.65 33.72 3.71
C MET A 93 35.02 33.56 3.05
N ASP A 94 35.05 33.24 1.77
CA ASP A 94 36.26 33.24 0.94
C ASP A 94 36.55 34.64 0.37
N GLU A 95 37.59 34.74 -0.45
CA GLU A 95 38.01 35.98 -1.13
C GLU A 95 36.94 36.56 -2.08
N ASN A 96 35.99 35.74 -2.51
CA ASN A 96 34.89 36.14 -3.38
C ASN A 96 33.60 36.44 -2.60
N ASN A 97 33.67 36.57 -1.27
CA ASN A 97 32.48 36.70 -0.42
C ASN A 97 31.47 35.55 -0.60
N GLU A 98 31.97 34.32 -0.76
CA GLU A 98 31.14 33.11 -0.79
C GLU A 98 31.48 32.21 0.41
N CYS A 99 30.52 31.40 0.87
CA CYS A 99 30.73 30.48 1.99
C CYS A 99 30.42 29.04 1.55
N HIS A 100 31.45 28.32 1.11
CA HIS A 100 31.37 26.91 0.68
C HIS A 100 31.48 25.90 1.82
N GLU A 101 31.75 26.35 3.05
CA GLU A 101 31.91 25.47 4.21
C GLU A 101 30.61 24.75 4.57
N LEU A 102 30.72 23.47 4.96
CA LEU A 102 29.61 22.65 5.45
C LEU A 102 29.73 22.46 6.97
N THR A 103 28.58 22.37 7.64
CA THR A 103 28.52 22.07 9.07
C THR A 103 28.65 20.56 9.33
N SER A 104 29.00 20.19 10.56
CA SER A 104 28.93 18.79 11.03
C SER A 104 27.51 18.25 11.15
N ARG A 105 26.47 19.11 11.06
CA ARG A 105 25.07 18.67 11.06
C ARG A 105 24.70 18.13 9.70
N THR A 106 24.01 16.99 9.68
CA THR A 106 23.51 16.38 8.45
C THR A 106 21.98 16.39 8.40
N VAL A 107 21.44 16.30 7.19
CA VAL A 107 20.03 16.09 6.91
C VAL A 107 19.90 14.89 5.99
N THR A 108 19.00 13.97 6.35
CA THR A 108 18.65 12.84 5.48
C THR A 108 17.53 13.26 4.54
N LYS A 109 17.84 13.39 3.26
CA LYS A 109 16.86 13.57 2.19
C LYS A 109 16.44 12.19 1.70
N SER A 110 15.12 11.95 1.61
CA SER A 110 14.57 10.75 0.99
C SER A 110 14.03 11.13 -0.39
N SER A 111 14.64 10.61 -1.45
CA SER A 111 14.16 10.75 -2.82
C SER A 111 13.77 9.39 -3.38
N THR A 112 12.87 9.39 -4.36
CA THR A 112 12.49 8.17 -5.07
C THR A 112 13.10 8.23 -6.45
N VAL A 113 14.21 7.51 -6.67
CA VAL A 113 14.88 7.44 -7.97
C VAL A 113 14.66 6.04 -8.52
N GLY A 114 13.97 5.93 -9.67
CA GLY A 114 13.65 4.64 -10.28
C GLY A 114 12.77 3.73 -9.42
N GLY A 115 11.87 4.29 -8.61
CA GLY A 115 10.97 3.52 -7.73
C GLY A 115 11.62 2.97 -6.46
N LYS A 116 12.90 3.26 -6.19
CA LYS A 116 13.57 2.94 -4.93
C LYS A 116 13.66 4.18 -4.06
N SER A 117 13.23 4.07 -2.81
CA SER A 117 13.47 5.11 -1.80
C SER A 117 14.95 5.12 -1.46
N VAL A 118 15.66 6.13 -1.95
CA VAL A 118 17.07 6.38 -1.65
C VAL A 118 17.13 7.48 -0.59
N SER A 119 17.71 7.15 0.57
CA SER A 119 18.01 8.14 1.59
C SER A 119 19.45 8.60 1.44
N LYS A 120 19.65 9.87 1.11
CA LYS A 120 20.97 10.49 1.07
C LYS A 120 21.12 11.41 2.28
N THR A 121 22.12 11.12 3.12
CA THR A 121 22.49 11.99 4.22
C THR A 121 23.51 12.99 3.71
N GLU A 122 23.19 14.28 3.78
CA GLU A 122 24.04 15.37 3.30
C GLU A 122 24.31 16.35 4.44
N ALA A 123 25.53 16.89 4.50
CA ALA A 123 25.88 17.95 5.44
C ALA A 123 25.14 19.25 5.09
N ILE A 124 24.78 20.03 6.11
CA ILE A 124 24.09 21.32 5.93
C ILE A 124 25.15 22.41 5.66
N PRO A 125 24.97 23.31 4.67
CA PRO A 125 25.84 24.46 4.49
C PRO A 125 25.99 25.32 5.75
N TYR A 126 27.19 25.85 6.02
CA TYR A 126 27.47 26.72 7.15
C TYR A 126 26.61 27.98 7.11
N LEU A 127 26.47 28.55 5.91
CA LEU A 127 25.60 29.67 5.62
C LEU A 127 24.62 29.28 4.50
N PRO A 128 23.42 28.75 4.84
CA PRO A 128 22.46 28.32 3.82
C PRO A 128 21.59 29.47 3.34
N VAL A 129 21.43 29.62 2.02
CA VAL A 129 20.33 30.43 1.45
C VAL A 129 19.06 29.59 1.46
N ARG A 130 17.94 30.22 1.85
CA ARG A 130 16.68 29.51 2.04
C ARG A 130 15.81 29.69 0.82
N PHE A 131 15.50 28.59 0.14
CA PHE A 131 14.59 28.55 -1.01
C PHE A 131 13.26 27.94 -0.60
N GLY A 132 12.17 28.67 -0.80
CA GLY A 132 10.82 28.20 -0.53
C GLY A 132 9.93 28.22 -1.77
N SER A 133 8.82 27.51 -1.67
CA SER A 133 7.75 27.61 -2.66
C SER A 133 6.39 27.41 -2.02
N HIS A 134 5.37 28.10 -2.54
CA HIS A 134 3.97 27.92 -2.16
C HIS A 134 3.11 27.77 -3.40
N ARG A 135 2.22 26.79 -3.39
CA ARG A 135 1.32 26.49 -4.50
C ARG A 135 -0.12 26.65 -4.04
N LEU A 136 -0.94 27.27 -4.87
CA LEU A 136 -2.39 27.26 -4.74
C LEU A 136 -2.92 26.03 -5.48
N ASP A 137 -3.86 25.32 -4.87
CA ASP A 137 -4.68 24.38 -5.62
C ASP A 137 -5.68 25.14 -6.52
N ASP A 138 -6.28 24.41 -7.45
CA ASP A 138 -7.16 24.99 -8.46
C ASP A 138 -8.46 25.55 -7.82
N ILE A 139 -8.92 24.98 -6.70
CA ILE A 139 -10.09 25.45 -5.96
C ILE A 139 -9.80 26.80 -5.28
N VAL A 140 -8.64 26.92 -4.63
CA VAL A 140 -8.16 28.16 -4.02
C VAL A 140 -7.99 29.23 -5.09
N THR A 141 -7.42 28.88 -6.23
CA THR A 141 -7.25 29.80 -7.37
C THR A 141 -8.60 30.31 -7.86
N GLN A 142 -9.59 29.42 -8.01
CA GLN A 142 -10.95 29.81 -8.40
C GLN A 142 -11.63 30.72 -7.36
N ARG A 143 -11.51 30.42 -6.06
CA ARG A 143 -12.06 31.27 -4.98
C ARG A 143 -11.49 32.70 -5.02
N ILE A 144 -10.19 32.84 -5.30
CA ILE A 144 -9.55 34.15 -5.44
C ILE A 144 -10.17 34.88 -6.64
N ARG A 145 -10.34 34.21 -7.78
CA ARG A 145 -10.95 34.80 -8.98
C ARG A 145 -12.37 35.27 -8.72
N ASP A 146 -13.20 34.45 -8.08
CA ASP A 146 -14.59 34.79 -7.76
C ASP A 146 -14.65 35.99 -6.82
N THR A 147 -13.78 36.02 -5.81
CA THR A 147 -13.65 37.15 -4.88
C THR A 147 -13.23 38.41 -5.62
N ALA A 148 -12.20 38.33 -6.46
CA ALA A 148 -11.74 39.46 -7.26
C ALA A 148 -12.84 40.00 -8.17
N PHE A 149 -13.61 39.14 -8.84
CA PHE A 149 -14.70 39.56 -9.70
C PHE A 149 -15.81 40.30 -8.95
N ASN A 150 -16.14 39.83 -7.75
CA ASN A 150 -17.12 40.48 -6.87
C ASN A 150 -16.63 41.84 -6.37
N HIS A 151 -15.33 41.95 -6.05
CA HIS A 151 -14.73 43.19 -5.56
C HIS A 151 -14.41 44.21 -6.66
N TYR A 152 -14.17 43.77 -7.89
CA TYR A 152 -13.77 44.64 -9.00
C TYR A 152 -14.77 45.77 -9.26
N LYS A 153 -16.08 45.49 -9.12
CA LYS A 153 -17.15 46.48 -9.29
C LYS A 153 -17.09 47.63 -8.27
N ASN A 154 -16.45 47.39 -7.13
CA ASN A 154 -16.36 48.35 -6.03
C ASN A 154 -15.02 49.09 -6.00
N LEU A 155 -14.11 48.83 -6.95
CA LEU A 155 -12.86 49.58 -7.07
C LEU A 155 -13.12 50.96 -7.64
N SER A 156 -12.57 52.00 -7.00
CA SER A 156 -12.54 53.33 -7.57
C SER A 156 -11.64 53.37 -8.81
N ASP A 157 -11.86 54.32 -9.71
CA ASP A 157 -10.99 54.47 -10.89
C ASP A 157 -9.54 54.84 -10.49
N LYS A 158 -9.39 55.52 -9.35
CA LYS A 158 -8.09 55.77 -8.75
C LYS A 158 -7.40 54.46 -8.34
N ASP A 159 -8.11 53.54 -7.70
CA ASP A 159 -7.53 52.25 -7.30
C ASP A 159 -7.19 51.39 -8.52
N LYS A 160 -8.06 51.37 -9.54
CA LYS A 160 -7.78 50.68 -10.81
C LYS A 160 -6.51 51.22 -11.47
N SER A 161 -6.32 52.53 -11.47
CA SER A 161 -5.12 53.18 -12.01
C SER A 161 -3.86 52.87 -11.18
N ILE A 162 -3.94 52.93 -9.84
CA ILE A 162 -2.82 52.59 -8.95
C ILE A 162 -2.39 51.14 -9.12
N LEU A 163 -3.34 50.22 -9.26
CA LEU A 163 -3.06 48.79 -9.42
C LEU A 163 -2.76 48.38 -10.86
N ASN A 164 -2.95 49.29 -11.82
CA ASN A 164 -2.87 49.02 -13.27
C ASN A 164 -3.77 47.84 -13.71
N VAL A 165 -5.05 47.87 -13.30
CA VAL A 165 -6.05 46.83 -13.58
C VAL A 165 -7.34 47.44 -14.15
N PHE A 166 -7.60 47.21 -15.43
CA PHE A 166 -8.72 47.79 -16.18
C PHE A 166 -9.78 46.75 -16.57
N SER A 167 -9.63 45.52 -16.10
CA SER A 167 -10.64 44.47 -16.20
C SER A 167 -10.72 43.62 -14.94
N LYS A 168 -11.87 42.95 -14.74
CA LYS A 168 -12.04 41.98 -13.65
C LYS A 168 -11.01 40.85 -13.70
N GLU A 169 -10.58 40.46 -14.91
CA GLU A 169 -9.56 39.42 -15.09
C GLU A 169 -8.20 39.94 -14.64
N GLU A 170 -7.78 41.13 -15.06
CA GLU A 170 -6.53 41.75 -14.59
C GLU A 170 -6.50 41.91 -13.07
N TYR A 171 -7.64 42.26 -12.46
CA TYR A 171 -7.73 42.34 -11.00
C TYR A 171 -7.65 40.97 -10.33
N ALA A 172 -8.23 39.92 -10.91
CA ALA A 172 -8.05 38.56 -10.42
C ALA A 172 -6.59 38.10 -10.50
N ARG A 173 -5.92 38.40 -11.62
CA ARG A 173 -4.48 38.12 -11.82
C ARG A 173 -3.62 38.86 -10.79
N TRP A 174 -3.92 40.14 -10.56
CA TRP A 174 -3.28 40.94 -9.53
C TRP A 174 -3.50 40.34 -8.13
N MET A 175 -4.73 39.95 -7.79
CA MET A 175 -5.06 39.39 -6.47
C MET A 175 -4.38 38.04 -6.22
N ILE A 176 -4.26 37.18 -7.24
CA ILE A 176 -3.52 35.92 -7.14
C ILE A 176 -2.04 36.20 -6.85
N LYS A 177 -1.42 37.13 -7.60
CA LYS A 177 -0.02 37.53 -7.39
C LYS A 177 0.18 38.10 -5.99
N ASP A 178 -0.66 39.04 -5.58
CA ASP A 178 -0.57 39.71 -4.28
C ASP A 178 -0.73 38.71 -3.12
N PHE A 179 -1.69 37.78 -3.24
CA PHE A 179 -1.88 36.76 -2.22
C PHE A 179 -0.70 35.79 -2.11
N LEU A 180 -0.12 35.35 -3.23
CA LEU A 180 1.08 34.50 -3.23
C LEU A 180 2.29 35.20 -2.58
N ILE A 181 2.51 36.48 -2.90
CA ILE A 181 3.57 37.30 -2.32
C ILE A 181 3.33 37.46 -0.81
N LEU A 182 2.10 37.81 -0.41
CA LEU A 182 1.73 37.94 1.00
C LEU A 182 1.98 36.62 1.74
N TRP A 183 1.56 35.49 1.17
CA TRP A 183 1.75 34.18 1.79
C TRP A 183 3.24 33.90 2.02
N ALA A 184 4.08 34.08 0.99
CA ALA A 184 5.53 33.88 1.11
C ALA A 184 6.15 34.78 2.18
N LYS A 185 5.82 36.08 2.19
CA LYS A 185 6.36 37.02 3.21
C LYS A 185 5.88 36.69 4.62
N ASP A 186 4.62 36.32 4.77
CA ASP A 186 4.05 36.00 6.08
C ASP A 186 4.61 34.68 6.63
N PHE A 187 4.86 33.70 5.75
CA PHE A 187 5.58 32.47 6.09
C PHE A 187 6.97 32.78 6.63
N GLU A 188 7.73 33.62 5.91
CA GLU A 188 9.08 33.98 6.28
C GLU A 188 9.18 34.79 7.57
N LYS A 189 8.24 35.72 7.76
CA LYS A 189 8.06 36.42 9.04
C LYS A 189 7.81 35.46 10.19
N GLU A 190 6.89 34.50 10.03
CA GLU A 190 6.60 33.51 11.07
C GLU A 190 7.78 32.56 11.31
N PHE A 191 8.57 32.25 10.29
CA PHE A 191 9.79 31.45 10.41
C PHE A 191 10.83 32.10 11.32
N HIS A 192 11.17 33.36 11.09
CA HIS A 192 12.12 34.07 11.93
C HIS A 192 11.64 34.21 13.37
N ASN A 193 10.35 34.53 13.56
CA ASN A 193 9.76 34.64 14.89
C ASN A 193 9.75 33.28 15.63
N ALA A 194 9.46 32.18 14.95
CA ALA A 194 9.52 30.84 15.53
C ALA A 194 10.96 30.47 15.92
N CYS A 195 11.95 30.74 15.07
CA CYS A 195 13.36 30.46 15.38
C CYS A 195 13.86 31.23 16.60
N LYS A 196 13.46 32.50 16.76
CA LYS A 196 13.77 33.30 17.95
C LYS A 196 13.08 32.76 19.21
N ALA A 197 11.85 32.27 19.08
CA ALA A 197 11.08 31.74 20.20
C ALA A 197 11.67 30.45 20.79
N GLU A 198 12.29 29.60 19.97
CA GLU A 198 12.90 28.31 20.38
C GLU A 198 14.24 28.42 21.12
N GLN A 199 14.84 29.62 21.19
CA GLN A 199 16.11 29.84 21.86
C GLN A 199 15.97 29.74 23.39
N LEU A 200 16.83 28.94 24.02
CA LEU A 200 16.84 28.74 25.48
C LEU A 200 17.35 29.99 26.21
N LYS A 201 18.45 30.59 25.72
CA LYS A 201 19.04 31.82 26.27
C LYS A 201 18.64 33.02 25.42
N LYS A 202 17.54 33.67 25.76
CA LYS A 202 16.98 34.80 24.98
C LYS A 202 17.67 36.11 25.33
N THR A 203 18.35 36.72 24.36
CA THR A 203 18.84 38.11 24.46
C THR A 203 17.72 39.12 24.16
N LYS A 204 17.96 40.43 24.38
CA LYS A 204 17.00 41.50 24.01
C LYS A 204 16.54 41.40 22.55
N LYS A 205 17.44 41.08 21.62
CA LYS A 205 17.13 40.89 20.19
C LYS A 205 16.11 39.77 19.94
N HIS A 206 16.13 38.69 20.72
CA HIS A 206 15.19 37.57 20.55
C HIS A 206 13.74 37.93 20.91
N LYS A 207 13.52 39.01 21.66
CA LYS A 207 12.18 39.49 22.05
C LYS A 207 11.57 40.44 21.01
N ILE A 208 12.36 40.96 20.07
CA ILE A 208 11.89 41.85 19.01
C ILE A 208 11.19 41.01 17.93
N LYS A 209 9.92 41.32 17.62
CA LYS A 209 9.14 40.61 16.59
C LYS A 209 9.47 41.14 15.20
N THR A 210 9.59 40.21 14.25
CA THR A 210 9.71 40.50 12.82
C THR A 210 8.35 40.82 12.24
N LYS A 211 8.24 41.87 11.43
CA LYS A 211 7.01 42.27 10.72
C LYS A 211 7.07 41.84 9.25
N ILE A 212 5.90 41.75 8.59
CA ILE A 212 5.82 41.44 7.15
C ILE A 212 6.59 42.48 6.32
N SER A 213 6.53 43.75 6.72
CA SER A 213 7.24 44.87 6.08
C SER A 213 8.76 44.69 6.05
N ASP A 214 9.31 43.94 7.01
CA ASP A 214 10.77 43.79 7.17
C ASP A 214 11.32 42.69 6.23
N ILE A 215 10.44 41.83 5.70
CA ILE A 215 10.83 40.67 4.90
C ILE A 215 11.19 41.09 3.47
N GLU A 216 12.41 40.73 3.05
CA GLU A 216 12.91 40.85 1.68
C GLU A 216 13.05 39.46 1.06
N LEU A 217 12.40 39.26 -0.08
CA LEU A 217 12.43 38.04 -0.87
C LEU A 217 12.74 38.37 -2.32
N LEU A 218 13.50 37.48 -2.92
CA LEU A 218 13.59 37.34 -4.37
C LEU A 218 12.62 36.25 -4.78
N MET A 219 11.68 36.57 -5.67
CA MET A 219 10.52 35.74 -5.93
C MET A 219 10.28 35.59 -7.42
N ASN A 220 9.68 34.46 -7.82
CA ASN A 220 9.24 34.22 -9.17
C ASN A 220 7.94 33.43 -9.16
N ILE A 221 6.91 33.93 -9.85
CA ILE A 221 5.59 33.32 -9.90
C ILE A 221 5.46 32.53 -11.20
N HIS A 222 5.00 31.28 -11.08
CA HIS A 222 4.63 30.42 -12.21
C HIS A 222 3.13 30.19 -12.19
N ILE A 223 2.48 30.35 -13.33
CA ILE A 223 1.06 30.06 -13.51
C ILE A 223 0.81 29.60 -14.95
N ASP A 224 -0.23 28.78 -15.16
CA ASP A 224 -0.62 28.38 -16.51
C ASP A 224 -1.26 29.56 -17.27
N ILE A 225 -1.22 29.50 -18.61
CA ILE A 225 -1.68 30.56 -19.53
C ILE A 225 -3.12 31.03 -19.23
N ASP A 226 -3.97 30.12 -18.76
CA ASP A 226 -5.37 30.43 -18.48
C ASP A 226 -5.61 31.11 -17.12
N TRP A 227 -4.57 31.20 -16.27
CA TRP A 227 -4.67 31.73 -14.90
C TRP A 227 -5.69 31.01 -14.02
N LYS A 228 -6.00 29.74 -14.32
CA LYS A 228 -6.95 28.92 -13.57
C LYS A 228 -6.26 27.83 -12.78
N THR A 229 -5.16 27.30 -13.30
CA THR A 229 -4.44 26.19 -12.68
C THR A 229 -2.96 26.50 -12.47
N GLY A 230 -2.32 25.69 -11.62
CA GLY A 230 -0.86 25.65 -11.55
C GLY A 230 -0.18 26.86 -10.89
N ALA A 231 -0.92 27.78 -10.27
CA ALA A 231 -0.39 28.98 -9.64
C ALA A 231 0.53 28.65 -8.46
N HIS A 232 1.80 29.04 -8.53
CA HIS A 232 2.75 28.88 -7.44
C HIS A 232 3.85 29.95 -7.47
N ILE A 233 4.38 30.29 -6.30
CA ILE A 233 5.52 31.17 -6.12
C ILE A 233 6.73 30.36 -5.69
N HIS A 234 7.88 30.65 -6.30
CA HIS A 234 9.20 30.31 -5.78
C HIS A 234 9.80 31.55 -5.16
N TYR A 235 10.56 31.38 -4.09
CA TYR A 235 11.25 32.49 -3.47
C TYR A 235 12.54 32.05 -2.80
N ALA A 236 13.46 32.98 -2.58
CA ALA A 236 14.57 32.79 -1.66
C ALA A 236 14.80 33.99 -0.75
N SER A 237 15.38 33.68 0.42
CA SER A 237 15.57 34.61 1.51
C SER A 237 16.91 34.39 2.19
N SER A 238 17.45 35.47 2.74
CA SER A 238 18.57 35.44 3.68
C SER A 238 18.29 34.50 4.88
N PRO A 239 19.32 33.84 5.44
CA PRO A 239 19.19 33.10 6.70
C PRO A 239 19.19 34.03 7.94
N PHE A 240 19.35 35.33 7.77
CA PHE A 240 19.33 36.31 8.87
C PHE A 240 17.94 36.92 9.04
N ASP A 241 17.53 37.10 10.29
CA ASP A 241 16.30 37.83 10.62
C ASP A 241 16.46 39.30 10.25
N PRO A 242 15.63 39.86 9.36
CA PRO A 242 15.84 41.20 8.83
C PRO A 242 15.72 42.30 9.88
N THR A 243 14.95 42.07 10.95
CA THR A 243 14.75 43.06 12.01
C THR A 243 15.92 43.09 13.01
N THR A 244 16.57 41.96 13.25
CA THR A 244 17.55 41.84 14.36
C THR A 244 18.98 41.48 13.92
N GLY A 245 19.13 41.04 12.68
CA GLY A 245 20.37 40.49 12.11
C GLY A 245 20.76 39.13 12.71
N LEU A 246 19.88 38.49 13.47
CA LEU A 246 20.17 37.19 14.08
C LEU A 246 20.09 36.07 13.04
N PHE A 247 21.06 35.17 13.06
CA PHE A 247 21.03 33.96 12.24
C PHE A 247 19.89 33.04 12.67
N SER A 248 18.98 32.74 11.74
CA SER A 248 17.78 31.95 11.99
C SER A 248 18.01 30.48 11.67
N SER A 249 18.37 29.71 12.70
CA SER A 249 18.57 28.26 12.60
C SER A 249 17.60 27.52 13.52
N PRO A 250 16.57 26.86 12.97
CA PRO A 250 15.64 26.06 13.76
C PRO A 250 16.31 24.78 14.27
N LYS A 251 15.86 24.28 15.42
CA LYS A 251 16.30 22.97 15.94
C LYS A 251 15.84 21.86 15.00
N ASN A 252 14.56 21.89 14.63
CA ASN A 252 13.94 21.00 13.64
C ASN A 252 13.20 21.82 12.57
N TYR A 253 13.70 21.77 11.34
CA TYR A 253 13.10 22.49 10.20
C TYR A 253 11.68 21.98 9.90
N VAL A 254 11.45 20.66 9.91
CA VAL A 254 10.14 20.09 9.53
C VAL A 254 9.05 20.56 10.50
N ASP A 255 9.35 20.55 11.79
CA ASP A 255 8.38 20.92 12.83
C ASP A 255 8.02 22.41 12.78
N ILE A 256 9.02 23.29 12.62
CA ILE A 256 8.78 24.73 12.49
C ILE A 256 7.91 25.02 11.26
N TYR A 257 8.24 24.44 10.12
CA TYR A 257 7.48 24.64 8.88
C TYR A 257 6.03 24.19 9.02
N LYS A 258 5.81 23.04 9.66
CA LYS A 258 4.47 22.55 9.95
C LYS A 258 3.69 23.49 10.86
N LYS A 259 4.31 23.97 11.94
CA LYS A 259 3.66 24.93 12.88
C LYS A 259 3.26 26.22 12.15
N ILE A 260 4.14 26.74 11.29
CA ILE A 260 3.86 27.95 10.50
C ILE A 260 2.74 27.69 9.50
N GLY A 261 2.80 26.58 8.76
CA GLY A 261 1.76 26.20 7.80
C GLY A 261 0.37 26.15 8.44
N VAL A 262 0.24 25.47 9.58
CA VAL A 262 -1.02 25.42 10.36
C VAL A 262 -1.48 26.82 10.78
N LYS A 263 -0.55 27.66 11.22
CA LYS A 263 -0.87 29.02 11.64
C LYS A 263 -1.40 29.87 10.48
N LEU A 264 -0.79 29.76 9.30
CA LEU A 264 -1.20 30.51 8.11
C LEU A 264 -2.51 29.99 7.52
N GLU A 265 -2.72 28.67 7.51
CA GLU A 265 -3.98 28.06 7.09
C GLU A 265 -5.15 28.60 7.92
N LYS A 266 -5.02 28.62 9.25
CA LYS A 266 -6.03 29.24 10.13
C LYS A 266 -6.21 30.73 9.86
N LYS A 267 -5.11 31.44 9.59
CA LYS A 267 -5.12 32.89 9.34
C LYS A 267 -5.88 33.27 8.06
N TYR A 268 -5.70 32.48 7.00
CA TYR A 268 -6.26 32.69 5.66
C TYR A 268 -7.36 31.69 5.31
N SER A 269 -7.92 31.03 6.33
CA SER A 269 -8.97 30.03 6.17
C SER A 269 -10.22 30.67 5.59
N TYR A 270 -10.85 30.01 4.61
CA TYR A 270 -12.17 30.43 4.12
C TYR A 270 -13.26 30.33 5.21
N LYS A 271 -13.03 29.52 6.25
CA LYS A 271 -13.91 29.39 7.43
C LYS A 271 -13.69 30.50 8.47
N SER A 272 -12.67 31.35 8.30
CA SER A 272 -12.33 32.39 9.26
C SER A 272 -13.42 33.47 9.36
N LYS A 273 -13.89 33.76 10.58
CA LYS A 273 -14.82 34.87 10.87
C LYS A 273 -14.21 36.28 10.77
N SER A 274 -12.90 36.41 10.48
CA SER A 274 -12.24 37.73 10.40
C SER A 274 -12.84 38.63 9.29
N LYS A 275 -12.62 39.95 9.29
CA LYS A 275 -13.05 40.81 8.16
C LYS A 275 -12.00 40.93 7.04
N ARG A 276 -11.02 40.04 7.00
CA ARG A 276 -9.93 40.10 6.00
C ARG A 276 -10.43 39.79 4.61
N LEU A 277 -9.88 40.48 3.61
CA LEU A 277 -10.12 40.19 2.19
C LEU A 277 -9.61 38.80 1.80
N TYR A 278 -8.41 38.43 2.28
CA TYR A 278 -7.78 37.16 1.91
C TYR A 278 -8.17 36.03 2.86
N LYS A 279 -9.08 35.17 2.39
CA LYS A 279 -9.59 33.99 3.09
C LYS A 279 -9.92 32.86 2.11
N PHE A 280 -8.89 32.26 1.55
CA PHE A 280 -9.05 31.33 0.43
C PHE A 280 -8.66 29.91 0.78
N VAL A 281 -7.86 29.75 1.82
CA VAL A 281 -7.11 28.54 2.14
C VAL A 281 -7.99 27.54 2.89
N GLU A 282 -7.79 26.27 2.62
CA GLU A 282 -8.37 25.19 3.41
C GLU A 282 -7.46 24.81 4.59
N GLU A 283 -8.05 24.63 5.77
CA GLU A 283 -7.32 24.18 6.94
C GLU A 283 -6.98 22.69 6.86
N GLY A 284 -5.78 22.32 7.29
CA GLY A 284 -5.35 20.92 7.43
C GLY A 284 -4.42 20.41 6.34
N VAL A 285 -4.14 21.22 5.31
CA VAL A 285 -3.21 20.89 4.21
C VAL A 285 -1.78 20.70 4.72
N ALA A 286 -1.35 21.48 5.71
CA ALA A 286 -0.04 21.44 6.36
C ALA A 286 0.09 20.26 7.31
N ILE A 287 -1.05 19.77 7.84
CA ILE A 287 -1.11 18.60 8.71
C ILE A 287 -1.23 17.30 7.89
N GLY A 288 -1.80 17.40 6.69
CA GLY A 288 -2.11 16.32 5.74
C GLY A 288 -3.59 15.93 5.84
N ALA A 289 -4.29 15.82 4.70
CA ALA A 289 -5.74 15.62 4.64
C ALA A 289 -6.25 14.47 5.52
N VAL A 290 -5.62 13.30 5.48
CA VAL A 290 -5.99 12.14 6.31
C VAL A 290 -5.90 12.45 7.81
N LYS A 291 -4.87 13.20 8.21
CA LYS A 291 -4.67 13.59 9.60
C LYS A 291 -5.63 14.72 10.01
N GLN A 292 -6.00 15.61 9.08
CA GLN A 292 -7.06 16.59 9.33
C GLN A 292 -8.40 15.90 9.55
N ILE A 293 -8.79 14.94 8.69
CA ILE A 293 -10.01 14.15 8.88
C ILE A 293 -9.98 13.43 10.24
N SER A 294 -8.82 12.89 10.65
CA SER A 294 -8.69 12.29 11.98
C SER A 294 -8.86 13.30 13.11
N ASN A 295 -8.41 14.55 12.94
CA ASN A 295 -8.59 15.60 13.93
C ASN A 295 -10.05 16.05 13.97
N ASP A 296 -10.70 16.21 12.81
CA ASP A 296 -12.12 16.57 12.72
C ASP A 296 -13.00 15.48 13.36
N LEU A 297 -12.67 14.19 13.15
CA LEU A 297 -13.31 13.07 13.84
C LEU A 297 -13.09 13.15 15.36
N LYS A 298 -11.88 13.49 15.81
CA LYS A 298 -11.61 13.72 17.24
C LYS A 298 -12.44 14.88 17.78
N GLU A 299 -12.44 16.03 17.11
CA GLU A 299 -13.18 17.23 17.55
C GLU A 299 -14.68 16.94 17.63
N LYS A 300 -15.24 16.29 16.61
CA LYS A 300 -16.64 15.85 16.61
C LYS A 300 -16.90 14.86 17.75
N ALA A 301 -16.05 13.85 17.93
CA ALA A 301 -16.22 12.87 19.00
C ALA A 301 -16.14 13.51 20.39
N VAL A 302 -15.21 14.46 20.60
CA VAL A 302 -15.07 15.19 21.85
C VAL A 302 -16.34 16.01 22.13
N LEU A 303 -16.87 16.73 21.13
CA LEU A 303 -18.15 17.45 21.27
C LEU A 303 -19.31 16.50 21.55
N ASP A 304 -19.39 15.36 20.86
CA ASP A 304 -20.43 14.35 21.07
C ASP A 304 -20.32 13.72 22.47
N ILE A 305 -19.10 13.53 22.99
CA ILE A 305 -18.86 13.03 24.36
C ILE A 305 -19.30 14.09 25.39
N MET A 306 -18.91 15.36 25.20
CA MET A 306 -19.33 16.47 26.08
C MET A 306 -20.85 16.58 26.19
N ASN A 307 -21.56 16.29 25.10
CA ASN A 307 -23.03 16.35 25.03
C ASN A 307 -23.73 15.03 25.42
N LYS A 308 -22.99 13.98 25.83
CA LYS A 308 -23.53 12.66 26.19
C LYS A 308 -23.18 12.29 27.64
N PRO A 309 -24.12 12.47 28.59
CA PRO A 309 -23.92 12.10 30.00
C PRO A 309 -23.62 10.62 30.24
N THR A 310 -23.92 9.74 29.29
CA THR A 310 -23.59 8.30 29.39
C THR A 310 -22.10 8.01 29.17
N LEU A 311 -21.34 8.97 28.62
CA LEU A 311 -19.91 8.83 28.34
C LEU A 311 -19.04 9.66 29.28
N LEU A 312 -19.63 10.63 29.98
CA LEU A 312 -18.97 11.46 31.00
C LEU A 312 -19.81 11.49 32.27
N ASN A 313 -19.16 11.30 33.42
CA ASN A 313 -19.81 11.56 34.70
C ASN A 313 -19.82 13.07 34.97
N VAL A 314 -20.78 13.78 34.34
CA VAL A 314 -20.91 15.24 34.40
C VAL A 314 -21.06 15.72 35.85
N ASP A 315 -21.84 15.00 36.67
CA ASP A 315 -22.03 15.32 38.09
C ASP A 315 -20.69 15.37 38.85
N LYS A 316 -19.85 14.34 38.66
CA LYS A 316 -18.51 14.31 39.26
C LYS A 316 -17.62 15.46 38.76
N ILE A 317 -17.73 15.81 37.48
CA ILE A 317 -16.93 16.91 36.87
C ILE A 317 -17.37 18.25 37.45
N CYS A 318 -18.68 18.48 37.57
CA CYS A 318 -19.28 19.65 38.20
C CYS A 318 -18.78 19.82 39.64
N LYS A 319 -18.87 18.76 40.46
CA LYS A 319 -18.40 18.77 41.85
C LYS A 319 -16.89 19.01 41.95
N ASN A 320 -16.09 18.39 41.07
CA ASN A 320 -14.65 18.62 41.01
C ASN A 320 -14.30 20.06 40.61
N PHE A 321 -15.04 20.66 39.67
CA PHE A 321 -14.81 22.04 39.25
C PHE A 321 -15.07 23.02 40.40
N ILE A 322 -16.19 22.86 41.11
CA ILE A 322 -16.54 23.66 42.29
C ILE A 322 -15.41 23.56 43.34
N LYS A 323 -15.03 22.33 43.69
CA LYS A 323 -14.02 22.03 44.71
C LYS A 323 -12.63 22.56 44.35
N ASN A 324 -12.17 22.33 43.12
CA ASN A 324 -10.80 22.67 42.71
C ASN A 324 -10.58 24.18 42.54
N ASN A 325 -11.65 24.95 42.34
CA ASN A 325 -11.59 26.40 42.22
C ASN A 325 -11.99 27.14 43.51
N GLY A 326 -12.30 26.40 44.58
CA GLY A 326 -12.56 26.98 45.91
C GLY A 326 -13.87 27.77 46.00
N TYR A 327 -14.88 27.41 45.23
CA TYR A 327 -16.21 28.03 45.30
C TYR A 327 -16.95 27.59 46.57
N ASP A 328 -17.61 28.54 47.24
CA ASP A 328 -18.41 28.31 48.44
C ASP A 328 -19.78 27.73 48.07
N CYS A 329 -19.83 26.41 47.88
CA CYS A 329 -21.01 25.66 47.47
C CYS A 329 -20.95 24.25 48.11
N ASP A 330 -22.06 23.81 48.71
CA ASP A 330 -22.17 22.45 49.22
C ASP A 330 -22.33 21.46 48.06
N ILE A 331 -21.25 20.73 47.76
CA ILE A 331 -21.20 19.77 46.66
C ILE A 331 -22.05 18.52 46.88
N ASP A 332 -22.53 18.27 48.10
CA ASP A 332 -23.42 17.14 48.41
C ASP A 332 -24.91 17.52 48.27
N ASP A 333 -25.23 18.82 48.12
CA ASP A 333 -26.56 19.34 47.81
C ASP A 333 -26.71 19.64 46.30
N GLN A 334 -27.40 18.75 45.59
CA GLN A 334 -27.59 18.87 44.14
C GLN A 334 -28.31 20.17 43.73
N MET A 335 -29.23 20.69 44.55
CA MET A 335 -29.92 21.95 44.23
C MET A 335 -28.96 23.14 44.26
N GLN A 336 -27.98 23.13 45.17
CA GLN A 336 -26.94 24.16 45.22
C GLN A 336 -25.97 24.06 44.04
N VAL A 337 -25.58 22.84 43.66
CA VAL A 337 -24.73 22.59 42.48
C VAL A 337 -25.43 23.08 41.21
N ASP A 338 -26.71 22.74 41.00
CA ASP A 338 -27.47 23.13 39.82
C ASP A 338 -27.60 24.67 39.74
N LYS A 339 -27.91 25.32 40.86
CA LYS A 339 -27.99 26.79 40.95
C LYS A 339 -26.64 27.47 40.69
N PHE A 340 -25.54 26.90 41.19
CA PHE A 340 -24.19 27.40 40.91
C PHE A 340 -23.91 27.40 39.40
N PHE A 341 -24.26 26.33 38.68
CA PHE A 341 -24.04 26.26 37.23
C PHE A 341 -24.97 27.19 36.42
N GLU A 342 -26.20 27.45 36.89
CA GLU A 342 -27.07 28.50 36.31
C GLU A 342 -26.46 29.92 36.44
N GLU A 343 -25.74 30.18 37.53
CA GLU A 343 -25.05 31.45 37.76
C GLU A 343 -23.70 31.52 37.03
N LEU A 344 -22.95 30.41 36.97
CA LEU A 344 -21.71 30.26 36.22
C LEU A 344 -21.91 30.59 34.73
N ASP A 345 -23.07 30.20 34.18
CA ASP A 345 -23.44 30.47 32.80
C ASP A 345 -23.51 31.96 32.43
N LYS A 346 -23.62 32.83 33.44
CA LYS A 346 -23.63 34.30 33.29
C LYS A 346 -22.23 34.92 33.36
N ASN A 347 -21.21 34.15 33.75
CA ASN A 347 -19.82 34.58 33.84
C ASN A 347 -18.99 33.96 32.70
N GLU A 348 -18.63 34.77 31.70
CA GLU A 348 -17.92 34.29 30.50
C GLU A 348 -16.56 33.63 30.81
N GLU A 349 -15.79 34.14 31.78
CA GLU A 349 -14.47 33.57 32.12
C GLU A 349 -14.59 32.24 32.86
N ALA A 350 -15.49 32.17 33.84
CA ALA A 350 -15.72 30.95 34.62
C ALA A 350 -16.34 29.83 33.77
N LYS A 351 -17.28 30.19 32.88
CA LYS A 351 -17.85 29.27 31.89
C LYS A 351 -16.79 28.73 30.93
N ALA A 352 -15.91 29.61 30.41
CA ALA A 352 -14.83 29.17 29.53
C ALA A 352 -13.87 28.20 30.23
N ALA A 353 -13.57 28.42 31.52
CA ALA A 353 -12.74 27.51 32.31
C ALA A 353 -13.42 26.15 32.55
N PHE A 354 -14.72 26.14 32.81
CA PHE A 354 -15.49 24.90 32.93
C PHE A 354 -15.57 24.13 31.60
N ASP A 355 -15.85 24.81 30.50
CA ASP A 355 -15.88 24.22 29.16
C ASP A 355 -14.52 23.61 28.78
N GLU A 356 -13.40 24.24 29.18
CA GLU A 356 -12.06 23.71 28.99
C GLU A 356 -11.81 22.44 29.82
N MET A 357 -12.27 22.40 31.07
CA MET A 357 -12.19 21.20 31.92
C MET A 357 -13.03 20.06 31.35
N LEU A 358 -14.28 20.33 30.97
CA LEU A 358 -15.20 19.35 30.37
C LEU A 358 -14.63 18.79 29.07
N LYS A 359 -14.02 19.65 28.25
CA LYS A 359 -13.32 19.23 27.04
C LYS A 359 -12.11 18.36 27.36
N SER A 360 -11.33 18.68 28.39
CA SER A 360 -10.16 17.87 28.80
C SER A 360 -10.58 16.45 29.22
N GLU A 361 -11.65 16.33 30.00
CA GLU A 361 -12.22 15.03 30.39
C GLU A 361 -12.78 14.26 29.18
N ALA A 362 -13.50 14.94 28.28
CA ALA A 362 -13.97 14.34 27.03
C ALA A 362 -12.81 13.84 26.15
N GLU A 363 -11.71 14.59 26.08
CA GLU A 363 -10.50 14.16 25.39
C GLU A 363 -9.86 12.93 26.05
N ALA A 364 -9.86 12.82 27.38
CA ALA A 364 -9.36 11.65 28.10
C ALA A 364 -10.20 10.39 27.77
N VAL A 365 -11.52 10.51 27.74
CA VAL A 365 -12.43 9.42 27.31
C VAL A 365 -12.13 9.02 25.87
N TYR A 366 -12.00 9.98 24.95
CA TYR A 366 -11.65 9.71 23.56
C TYR A 366 -10.32 8.95 23.43
N GLU A 367 -9.27 9.39 24.13
CA GLU A 367 -7.95 8.74 24.08
C GLU A 367 -8.01 7.31 24.64
N SER A 368 -8.73 7.08 25.74
CA SER A 368 -8.94 5.74 26.31
C SER A 368 -9.65 4.80 25.33
N ARG A 369 -10.74 5.26 24.68
CA ARG A 369 -11.45 4.46 23.67
C ARG A 369 -10.58 4.18 22.45
N LYS A 370 -9.79 5.17 22.01
CA LYS A 370 -8.85 5.01 20.90
C LYS A 370 -7.78 3.96 21.19
N GLU A 371 -7.23 3.92 22.40
CA GLU A 371 -6.26 2.91 22.82
C GLU A 371 -6.88 1.51 22.80
N GLU A 372 -8.11 1.37 23.27
CA GLU A 372 -8.81 0.08 23.26
C GLU A 372 -9.10 -0.41 21.84
N VAL A 373 -9.63 0.43 20.96
CA VAL A 373 -9.82 0.10 19.54
C VAL A 373 -8.47 -0.21 18.88
N SER A 374 -7.42 0.56 19.19
CA SER A 374 -6.07 0.30 18.69
C SER A 374 -5.56 -1.08 19.08
N ARG A 375 -5.84 -1.54 20.30
CA ARG A 375 -5.46 -2.87 20.80
C ARG A 375 -6.22 -3.98 20.06
N ILE A 376 -7.54 -3.83 19.89
CA ILE A 376 -8.39 -4.77 19.14
C ILE A 376 -7.90 -4.90 17.69
N VAL A 377 -7.70 -3.78 17.01
CA VAL A 377 -7.20 -3.75 15.62
C VAL A 377 -5.81 -4.36 15.50
N SER A 378 -4.89 -4.05 16.42
CA SER A 378 -3.56 -4.66 16.46
C SER A 378 -3.59 -6.18 16.65
N LYS A 379 -4.57 -6.69 17.42
CA LYS A 379 -4.75 -8.13 17.66
C LYS A 379 -5.33 -8.82 16.43
N ALA A 380 -6.39 -8.26 15.83
CA ALA A 380 -7.01 -8.82 14.62
C ALA A 380 -6.03 -8.87 13.44
N LEU A 381 -5.14 -7.88 13.33
CA LEU A 381 -4.13 -7.84 12.27
C LEU A 381 -2.80 -8.55 12.61
N LYS A 382 -2.72 -9.31 13.71
CA LYS A 382 -1.47 -9.98 14.13
C LYS A 382 -0.97 -10.95 13.06
N ASP A 383 -1.89 -11.69 12.43
CA ASP A 383 -1.54 -12.76 11.50
C ASP A 383 -1.40 -12.25 10.05
N ASN A 384 -1.30 -10.93 9.85
CA ASN A 384 -1.29 -10.28 8.53
C ASN A 384 -2.45 -10.74 7.63
N ILE A 385 -3.66 -10.85 8.19
CA ILE A 385 -4.87 -11.11 7.41
C ILE A 385 -4.98 -10.04 6.31
N VAL A 386 -5.12 -10.46 5.05
CA VAL A 386 -5.27 -9.57 3.88
C VAL A 386 -6.69 -9.62 3.30
N ASP A 387 -7.54 -10.46 3.91
CA ASP A 387 -8.94 -10.59 3.55
C ASP A 387 -9.78 -9.60 4.36
N TYR A 388 -10.53 -8.75 3.65
CA TYR A 388 -11.36 -7.72 4.28
C TYR A 388 -12.55 -8.32 5.01
N ASP A 389 -13.20 -9.33 4.45
CA ASP A 389 -14.41 -9.92 5.03
C ASP A 389 -14.06 -10.66 6.32
N LYS A 390 -12.93 -11.37 6.31
CA LYS A 390 -12.39 -12.00 7.53
C LYS A 390 -12.05 -10.97 8.60
N LEU A 391 -11.33 -9.90 8.23
CA LEU A 391 -11.00 -8.83 9.18
C LEU A 391 -12.26 -8.16 9.74
N GLN A 392 -13.27 -7.94 8.91
CA GLN A 392 -14.53 -7.34 9.33
C GLN A 392 -15.26 -8.23 10.33
N ALA A 393 -15.31 -9.55 10.10
CA ALA A 393 -15.88 -10.51 11.04
C ALA A 393 -15.12 -10.51 12.39
N ASP A 394 -13.78 -10.62 12.35
CA ASP A 394 -12.92 -10.68 13.54
C ASP A 394 -13.02 -9.40 14.40
N LEU A 395 -13.11 -8.23 13.77
CA LEU A 395 -13.28 -6.95 14.46
C LEU A 395 -14.68 -6.82 15.05
N LYS A 396 -15.72 -7.23 14.30
CA LYS A 396 -17.12 -7.14 14.73
C LYS A 396 -17.38 -8.00 15.96
N GLU A 397 -16.79 -9.19 16.03
CA GLU A 397 -16.84 -10.07 17.22
C GLU A 397 -16.26 -9.38 18.47
N GLN A 398 -15.28 -8.48 18.29
CA GLN A 398 -14.66 -7.71 19.37
C GLN A 398 -15.28 -6.32 19.56
N GLY A 399 -16.44 -6.03 18.94
CA GLY A 399 -17.18 -4.79 19.12
C GLY A 399 -16.64 -3.59 18.33
N VAL A 400 -15.89 -3.83 17.25
CA VAL A 400 -15.40 -2.79 16.34
C VAL A 400 -15.93 -3.07 14.93
N GLU A 401 -16.60 -2.09 14.34
CA GLU A 401 -16.99 -2.16 12.93
C GLU A 401 -15.92 -1.50 12.06
N ILE A 402 -15.61 -2.09 10.91
CA ILE A 402 -14.71 -1.53 9.91
C ILE A 402 -15.47 -1.30 8.61
N ASP A 403 -15.29 -0.09 8.07
CA ASP A 403 -15.81 0.32 6.77
C ASP A 403 -14.71 0.90 5.91
N PHE A 404 -14.84 0.72 4.59
CA PHE A 404 -14.07 1.51 3.64
C PHE A 404 -14.56 2.97 3.70
N GLY A 405 -13.65 3.88 4.02
CA GLY A 405 -13.92 5.31 4.04
C GLY A 405 -13.79 5.91 2.65
N PHE A 406 -12.54 5.99 2.16
CA PHE A 406 -12.22 6.56 0.85
C PHE A 406 -10.78 6.26 0.44
N ASP A 407 -10.48 6.52 -0.82
CA ASP A 407 -9.14 6.45 -1.41
C ASP A 407 -8.42 7.78 -1.29
N HIS A 408 -7.24 7.79 -0.64
CA HIS A 408 -6.39 8.96 -0.58
C HIS A 408 -5.27 8.86 -1.61
N GLU A 409 -5.38 9.65 -2.69
CA GLU A 409 -4.31 9.81 -3.65
C GLU A 409 -3.14 10.59 -3.01
N LYS A 410 -1.96 9.97 -2.97
CA LYS A 410 -0.71 10.65 -2.66
C LYS A 410 -0.20 11.32 -3.92
N ASP A 411 -0.06 12.63 -3.87
CA ASP A 411 0.75 13.37 -4.84
C ASP A 411 2.22 12.95 -4.68
N THR A 412 2.63 11.96 -5.46
CA THR A 412 4.03 11.59 -5.63
C THR A 412 4.59 12.46 -6.75
N ASN A 413 5.48 13.38 -6.39
CA ASN A 413 6.32 14.09 -7.38
C ASN A 413 7.35 13.10 -7.93
N SER A 414 6.96 12.23 -8.87
CA SER A 414 7.90 11.55 -9.75
C SER A 414 7.83 12.17 -11.14
N HIS A 415 8.99 12.64 -11.61
CA HIS A 415 9.17 13.26 -12.93
C HIS A 415 8.90 12.33 -14.12
N PHE A 416 8.72 11.03 -13.88
CA PHE A 416 8.44 10.02 -14.90
C PHE A 416 7.27 9.18 -14.39
N ASP A 417 6.16 9.23 -15.13
CA ASP A 417 4.84 8.65 -14.86
C ASP A 417 4.22 8.99 -13.50
N LYS A 418 3.07 9.69 -13.55
CA LYS A 418 2.17 9.90 -12.40
C LYS A 418 1.57 8.55 -11.96
N LYS A 419 2.35 7.71 -11.28
CA LYS A 419 1.76 6.60 -10.53
C LYS A 419 1.03 7.22 -9.34
N LYS A 420 -0.30 7.29 -9.44
CA LYS A 420 -1.19 7.64 -8.34
C LYS A 420 -1.03 6.56 -7.27
N ASP A 421 -0.26 6.86 -6.23
CA ASP A 421 -0.16 5.99 -5.07
C ASP A 421 -1.42 6.21 -4.23
N VAL A 422 -2.33 5.25 -4.23
CA VAL A 422 -3.60 5.35 -3.51
C VAL A 422 -3.48 4.64 -2.17
N GLU A 423 -3.71 5.38 -1.07
CA GLU A 423 -3.84 4.81 0.27
C GLU A 423 -5.31 4.63 0.60
N HIS A 424 -5.76 3.39 0.82
CA HIS A 424 -7.12 3.11 1.27
C HIS A 424 -7.26 3.52 2.74
N ILE A 425 -8.23 4.38 3.03
CA ILE A 425 -8.54 4.83 4.38
C ILE A 425 -9.76 4.07 4.88
N PHE A 426 -9.61 3.38 6.00
CA PHE A 426 -10.68 2.68 6.69
C PHE A 426 -11.19 3.54 7.86
N VAL A 427 -12.47 3.37 8.16
CA VAL A 427 -13.13 3.94 9.33
C VAL A 427 -13.44 2.80 10.29
N PHE A 428 -13.03 2.98 11.54
CA PHE A 428 -13.24 2.02 12.63
C PHE A 428 -14.23 2.63 13.62
N THR A 429 -15.39 2.02 13.77
CA THR A 429 -16.43 2.48 14.69
C THR A 429 -16.41 1.61 15.94
N ASP A 430 -16.20 2.23 17.10
CA ASP A 430 -16.37 1.56 18.40
C ASP A 430 -17.86 1.36 18.66
N MET A 431 -18.35 0.12 18.58
CA MET A 431 -19.78 -0.16 18.71
C MET A 431 -20.32 0.18 20.12
N LYS A 432 -19.45 0.24 21.14
CA LYS A 432 -19.86 0.58 22.50
C LYS A 432 -20.24 2.06 22.66
N THR A 433 -19.55 2.95 21.94
CA THR A 433 -19.67 4.41 22.13
C THR A 433 -20.15 5.15 20.89
N GLY A 434 -20.06 4.52 19.71
CA GLY A 434 -20.28 5.12 18.40
C GLY A 434 -19.14 6.01 17.92
N ILE A 435 -18.02 6.10 18.66
CA ILE A 435 -16.88 6.93 18.28
C ILE A 435 -16.18 6.32 17.06
N LYS A 436 -15.84 7.19 16.10
CA LYS A 436 -15.19 6.80 14.85
C LYS A 436 -13.72 7.19 14.85
N PHE A 437 -12.88 6.27 14.38
CA PHE A 437 -11.45 6.42 14.19
C PHE A 437 -11.09 6.12 12.75
N ASN A 438 -9.96 6.63 12.27
CA ASN A 438 -9.42 6.26 10.96
C ASN A 438 -7.97 5.81 11.07
N ASN A 439 -7.36 5.41 9.95
CA ASN A 439 -5.96 4.97 9.91
C ASN A 439 -4.97 5.94 10.57
N ALA A 440 -5.22 7.26 10.51
CA ALA A 440 -4.35 8.28 11.08
C ALA A 440 -4.62 8.57 12.56
N SER A 441 -5.72 8.07 13.12
CA SER A 441 -6.03 8.15 14.55
C SER A 441 -5.05 7.31 15.38
N PHE A 442 -4.66 6.15 14.86
CA PHE A 442 -3.76 5.22 15.57
C PHE A 442 -2.29 5.65 15.52
N LYS A 443 -1.50 5.13 16.46
CA LYS A 443 -0.03 5.30 16.54
C LYS A 443 0.65 3.93 16.67
N GLY A 444 1.98 3.89 16.55
CA GLY A 444 2.79 2.70 16.81
C GLY A 444 2.45 1.48 15.95
N ASP A 445 2.28 0.33 16.61
CA ASP A 445 2.05 -0.98 16.00
C ASP A 445 0.74 -1.03 15.19
N ALA A 446 -0.39 -0.63 15.80
CA ALA A 446 -1.70 -0.64 15.14
C ALA A 446 -1.69 0.13 13.83
N ARG A 447 -1.14 1.35 13.83
CA ARG A 447 -1.00 2.16 12.62
C ARG A 447 -0.18 1.45 11.54
N SER A 448 0.92 0.80 11.95
CA SER A 448 1.80 0.09 11.03
C SER A 448 1.09 -1.10 10.39
N LYS A 449 0.33 -1.87 11.19
CA LYS A 449 -0.48 -3.00 10.72
C LYS A 449 -1.61 -2.56 9.79
N VAL A 450 -2.39 -1.54 10.16
CA VAL A 450 -3.47 -0.99 9.31
C VAL A 450 -2.92 -0.51 7.97
N LYS A 451 -1.76 0.18 7.96
CA LYS A 451 -1.12 0.60 6.71
C LYS A 451 -0.67 -0.57 5.84
N ARG A 452 -0.10 -1.62 6.45
CA ARG A 452 0.29 -2.84 5.73
C ARG A 452 -0.92 -3.55 5.15
N PHE A 453 -2.00 -3.65 5.92
CA PHE A 453 -3.28 -4.20 5.47
C PHE A 453 -3.83 -3.41 4.27
N ALA A 454 -3.98 -2.09 4.40
CA ALA A 454 -4.48 -1.22 3.34
C ALA A 454 -3.67 -1.34 2.04
N SER A 455 -2.34 -1.33 2.15
CA SER A 455 -1.46 -1.50 1.00
C SER A 455 -1.62 -2.88 0.35
N SER A 456 -1.67 -3.94 1.16
CA SER A 456 -1.77 -5.32 0.67
C SER A 456 -3.14 -5.58 0.03
N TYR A 457 -4.20 -5.04 0.61
CA TYR A 457 -5.55 -5.12 0.09
C TYR A 457 -5.69 -4.41 -1.27
N ASN A 458 -5.14 -3.19 -1.41
CA ASN A 458 -5.11 -2.49 -2.70
C ASN A 458 -4.35 -3.30 -3.76
N GLU A 459 -3.16 -3.79 -3.44
CA GLU A 459 -2.37 -4.59 -4.39
C GLU A 459 -3.06 -5.91 -4.79
N ARG A 460 -3.75 -6.56 -3.85
CA ARG A 460 -4.57 -7.75 -4.13
C ARG A 460 -5.73 -7.43 -5.07
N ASN A 461 -6.42 -6.31 -4.85
CA ASN A 461 -7.50 -5.86 -5.73
C ASN A 461 -7.01 -5.49 -7.14
N GLN A 462 -5.85 -4.83 -7.23
CA GLN A 462 -5.20 -4.52 -8.51
C GLN A 462 -4.85 -5.80 -9.27
N LEU A 463 -4.27 -6.79 -8.57
CA LEU A 463 -3.98 -8.10 -9.16
C LEU A 463 -5.25 -8.78 -9.66
N GLN A 464 -6.31 -8.82 -8.84
CA GLN A 464 -7.57 -9.44 -9.25
C GLN A 464 -8.18 -8.75 -10.47
N HIS A 465 -8.11 -7.41 -10.52
CA HIS A 465 -8.53 -6.65 -11.70
C HIS A 465 -7.72 -7.04 -12.94
N GLU A 466 -6.41 -7.22 -12.81
CA GLU A 466 -5.54 -7.66 -13.89
C GLU A 466 -5.86 -9.07 -14.37
N ILE A 467 -6.09 -10.01 -13.45
CA ILE A 467 -6.52 -11.38 -13.76
C ILE A 467 -7.85 -11.34 -14.52
N ASN A 468 -8.82 -10.56 -14.05
CA ASN A 468 -10.12 -10.39 -14.69
C ASN A 468 -10.03 -9.80 -16.10
N LYS A 469 -9.02 -8.94 -16.35
CA LYS A 469 -8.75 -8.36 -17.67
C LYS A 469 -8.07 -9.37 -18.60
N SER A 470 -7.19 -10.20 -18.06
CA SER A 470 -6.43 -11.19 -18.83
C SER A 470 -7.26 -12.42 -19.22
N PHE A 471 -8.23 -12.82 -18.40
CA PHE A 471 -9.04 -14.02 -18.61
C PHE A 471 -10.55 -13.72 -18.68
N LYS A 472 -11.22 -14.28 -19.69
CA LYS A 472 -12.63 -13.96 -19.98
C LYS A 472 -13.59 -14.75 -19.08
N THR A 473 -13.29 -16.02 -18.83
CA THR A 473 -14.19 -16.91 -18.08
C THR A 473 -13.73 -17.09 -16.64
N LYS A 474 -14.67 -17.44 -15.74
CA LYS A 474 -14.35 -17.75 -14.33
C LYS A 474 -13.38 -18.94 -14.23
N GLN A 475 -13.60 -19.99 -15.03
CA GLN A 475 -12.72 -21.17 -15.05
C GLN A 475 -11.28 -20.82 -15.39
N GLU A 476 -11.03 -19.97 -16.38
CA GLU A 476 -9.67 -19.54 -16.75
C GLU A 476 -8.98 -18.70 -15.67
N ARG A 477 -9.74 -18.04 -14.78
CA ARG A 477 -9.21 -17.21 -13.69
C ARG A 477 -8.78 -18.03 -12.49
N LEU A 478 -9.49 -19.13 -12.21
CA LEU A 478 -9.31 -19.95 -11.00
C LEU A 478 -7.84 -20.31 -10.69
N PRO A 479 -6.99 -20.72 -11.66
CA PRO A 479 -5.58 -21.06 -11.37
C PRO A 479 -4.72 -19.89 -10.89
N TYR A 480 -5.17 -18.66 -11.12
CA TYR A 480 -4.49 -17.42 -10.77
C TYR A 480 -5.10 -16.74 -9.54
N ASP A 481 -6.21 -17.24 -9.02
CA ASP A 481 -6.79 -16.70 -7.79
C ASP A 481 -5.84 -16.98 -6.61
N VAL A 482 -5.76 -16.02 -5.67
CA VAL A 482 -4.82 -16.05 -4.54
C VAL A 482 -4.96 -17.34 -3.72
N ASP A 483 -6.19 -17.80 -3.48
CA ASP A 483 -6.46 -19.00 -2.67
C ASP A 483 -6.02 -20.29 -3.37
N SER A 484 -6.13 -20.32 -4.71
CA SER A 484 -5.63 -21.43 -5.53
C SER A 484 -4.11 -21.50 -5.48
N ILE A 485 -3.44 -20.35 -5.63
CA ILE A 485 -1.98 -20.26 -5.51
C ILE A 485 -1.53 -20.70 -4.11
N GLN A 486 -2.20 -20.25 -3.04
CA GLN A 486 -1.87 -20.69 -1.68
C GLN A 486 -2.01 -22.20 -1.53
N THR A 487 -3.04 -22.81 -2.11
CA THR A 487 -3.29 -24.25 -2.01
C THR A 487 -2.13 -25.05 -2.64
N VAL A 488 -1.66 -24.65 -3.82
CA VAL A 488 -0.53 -25.28 -4.51
C VAL A 488 0.76 -25.12 -3.70
N LEU A 489 1.05 -23.91 -3.24
CA LEU A 489 2.26 -23.60 -2.46
C LEU A 489 2.28 -24.38 -1.13
N ALA A 490 1.17 -24.41 -0.41
CA ALA A 490 1.06 -25.12 0.87
C ALA A 490 1.21 -26.63 0.69
N HIS A 491 0.70 -27.20 -0.39
CA HIS A 491 0.91 -28.61 -0.71
C HIS A 491 2.38 -28.91 -0.98
N ASN A 492 3.03 -28.15 -1.88
CA ASN A 492 4.45 -28.34 -2.18
C ASN A 492 5.31 -28.18 -0.90
N MET A 493 4.99 -27.21 -0.03
CA MET A 493 5.69 -27.00 1.24
C MET A 493 5.52 -28.19 2.19
N ARG A 494 4.32 -28.75 2.30
CA ARG A 494 4.05 -29.93 3.15
C ARG A 494 4.87 -31.13 2.69
N MET A 495 4.93 -31.36 1.38
CA MET A 495 5.71 -32.45 0.79
C MET A 495 7.19 -32.30 1.08
N THR A 496 7.73 -31.10 0.88
CA THR A 496 9.13 -30.82 1.21
C THR A 496 9.41 -31.04 2.70
N LYS A 497 8.54 -30.55 3.60
CA LYS A 497 8.71 -30.74 5.04
C LYS A 497 8.70 -32.23 5.43
N ALA A 498 7.80 -33.02 4.87
CA ALA A 498 7.70 -34.44 5.14
C ALA A 498 8.96 -35.19 4.70
N ALA A 499 9.41 -34.97 3.46
CA ALA A 499 10.63 -35.58 2.93
C ALA A 499 11.88 -35.16 3.73
N MET A 500 11.98 -33.87 4.07
CA MET A 500 13.08 -33.33 4.88
C MET A 500 13.12 -33.95 6.28
N ASN A 501 11.98 -34.01 6.97
CA ASN A 501 11.91 -34.59 8.32
C ASN A 501 12.19 -36.08 8.30
N HIS A 502 11.76 -36.79 7.26
CA HIS A 502 12.10 -38.19 7.08
C HIS A 502 13.61 -38.37 6.91
N GLU A 503 14.25 -37.65 5.99
CA GLU A 503 15.71 -37.72 5.77
C GLU A 503 16.47 -37.41 7.06
N LEU A 504 16.10 -36.33 7.78
CA LEU A 504 16.69 -35.96 9.07
C LEU A 504 16.50 -37.01 10.18
N SER A 505 15.51 -37.90 10.07
CA SER A 505 15.25 -38.97 11.04
C SER A 505 16.04 -40.25 10.80
N LEU A 506 16.63 -40.44 9.61
CA LEU A 506 17.31 -41.68 9.23
C LEU A 506 18.62 -41.91 9.99
N ALA A 507 19.28 -40.85 10.45
CA ALA A 507 20.55 -40.93 11.16
C ALA A 507 20.79 -39.67 12.03
N PRO A 508 21.64 -39.75 13.06
CA PRO A 508 22.13 -38.55 13.74
C PRO A 508 23.12 -37.80 12.84
N TYR A 509 22.69 -36.66 12.31
CA TYR A 509 23.53 -35.76 11.52
C TYR A 509 24.26 -34.76 12.40
N SER A 510 25.45 -34.33 11.98
CA SER A 510 26.07 -33.11 12.53
C SER A 510 25.23 -31.87 12.18
N ASN A 511 25.44 -30.77 12.89
CA ASN A 511 24.72 -29.51 12.60
C ASN A 511 24.93 -29.06 11.14
N GLU A 512 26.15 -29.18 10.62
CA GLU A 512 26.50 -28.77 9.25
C GLU A 512 25.80 -29.63 8.20
N GLU A 513 25.74 -30.94 8.42
CA GLU A 513 25.01 -31.88 7.54
C GLU A 513 23.50 -31.64 7.59
N ALA A 514 22.94 -31.41 8.78
CA ALA A 514 21.52 -31.10 8.93
C ALA A 514 21.15 -29.80 8.20
N THR A 515 21.97 -28.75 8.32
CA THR A 515 21.78 -27.50 7.58
C THR A 515 21.87 -27.73 6.06
N ALA A 516 22.81 -28.56 5.58
CA ALA A 516 22.91 -28.89 4.16
C ALA A 516 21.67 -29.63 3.64
N ILE A 517 21.13 -30.58 4.42
CA ILE A 517 19.87 -31.30 4.10
C ILE A 517 18.72 -30.30 4.01
N ARG A 518 18.55 -29.40 4.98
CA ARG A 518 17.51 -28.36 4.96
C ARG A 518 17.61 -27.50 3.70
N ARG A 519 18.81 -27.05 3.34
CA ARG A 519 19.04 -26.23 2.12
C ARG A 519 18.73 -26.99 0.84
N LYS A 520 19.13 -28.26 0.74
CA LYS A 520 18.78 -29.15 -0.37
C LYS A 520 17.27 -29.25 -0.54
N HIS A 521 16.52 -29.43 0.56
CA HIS A 521 15.05 -29.49 0.50
C HIS A 521 14.40 -28.16 0.11
N PHE A 522 15.02 -27.02 0.39
CA PHE A 522 14.56 -25.75 -0.18
C PHE A 522 14.70 -25.71 -1.72
N GLU A 523 15.76 -26.28 -2.29
CA GLU A 523 15.89 -26.43 -3.75
C GLU A 523 14.79 -27.33 -4.31
N THR A 524 14.48 -28.44 -3.63
CA THR A 524 13.35 -29.32 -3.97
C THR A 524 12.03 -28.55 -3.96
N TYR A 525 11.79 -27.73 -2.92
CA TYR A 525 10.59 -26.87 -2.87
C TYR A 525 10.52 -25.90 -4.06
N MET A 526 11.64 -25.27 -4.43
CA MET A 526 11.70 -24.38 -5.60
C MET A 526 11.42 -25.14 -6.90
N GLN A 527 11.94 -26.36 -7.06
CA GLN A 527 11.68 -27.23 -8.21
C GLN A 527 10.19 -27.60 -8.32
N LEU A 528 9.57 -28.04 -7.23
CA LEU A 528 8.14 -28.39 -7.19
C LEU A 528 7.25 -27.19 -7.54
N CYS A 529 7.61 -26.00 -7.05
CA CYS A 529 6.92 -24.76 -7.40
C CYS A 529 7.08 -24.44 -8.89
N LEU A 530 8.30 -24.58 -9.42
CA LEU A 530 8.58 -24.33 -10.83
C LEU A 530 7.78 -25.27 -11.74
N GLU A 531 7.72 -26.56 -11.43
CA GLU A 531 6.89 -27.55 -12.13
C GLU A 531 5.39 -27.21 -12.07
N SER A 532 4.97 -26.52 -11.01
CA SER A 532 3.61 -25.99 -10.86
C SER A 532 3.41 -24.63 -11.57
N GLY A 533 4.39 -24.16 -12.35
CA GLY A 533 4.38 -22.89 -13.07
C GLY A 533 4.57 -21.66 -12.18
N ILE A 534 5.10 -21.83 -10.97
CA ILE A 534 5.27 -20.75 -9.98
C ILE A 534 6.76 -20.57 -9.69
N LEU A 535 7.27 -19.38 -9.98
CA LEU A 535 8.64 -19.01 -9.63
C LEU A 535 8.69 -18.47 -8.19
N VAL A 536 9.62 -18.97 -7.40
CA VAL A 536 9.91 -18.51 -6.03
C VAL A 536 11.07 -17.51 -6.09
N ASN A 537 10.82 -16.25 -5.72
CA ASN A 537 11.84 -15.19 -5.72
C ASN A 537 12.01 -14.63 -4.30
N LEU A 538 12.98 -15.19 -3.57
CA LEU A 538 13.37 -14.85 -2.21
C LEU A 538 14.61 -13.98 -2.24
N ASN A 539 14.60 -12.78 -1.64
CA ASN A 539 15.81 -11.96 -1.54
C ASN A 539 16.54 -12.15 -0.19
N LYS A 540 17.78 -11.63 -0.11
CA LYS A 540 18.63 -11.71 1.10
C LYS A 540 17.94 -11.21 2.37
N GLN A 541 17.11 -10.16 2.23
CA GLN A 541 16.37 -9.57 3.33
C GLN A 541 15.15 -10.41 3.78
N GLY A 542 14.93 -11.59 3.20
CA GLY A 542 13.81 -12.48 3.52
C GLY A 542 12.47 -12.02 2.92
N ASN A 543 12.48 -11.08 1.96
CA ASN A 543 11.27 -10.75 1.23
C ASN A 543 11.07 -11.76 0.10
N LEU A 544 9.91 -12.39 0.09
CA LEU A 544 9.56 -13.41 -0.89
C LEU A 544 8.37 -12.96 -1.75
N THR A 545 8.49 -13.22 -3.04
CA THR A 545 7.40 -13.06 -4.00
C THR A 545 7.29 -14.30 -4.86
N TYR A 546 6.06 -14.71 -5.13
CA TYR A 546 5.74 -15.82 -6.01
C TYR A 546 5.27 -15.26 -7.34
N HIS A 547 5.70 -15.84 -8.45
CA HIS A 547 5.31 -15.37 -9.78
C HIS A 547 4.69 -16.51 -10.55
N LYS A 548 3.36 -16.47 -10.72
CA LYS A 548 2.65 -17.44 -11.56
C LYS A 548 2.81 -17.03 -13.01
N ILE A 549 3.41 -17.90 -13.81
CA ILE A 549 3.64 -17.64 -15.22
C ILE A 549 2.35 -17.87 -16.02
N ASN A 550 2.15 -17.04 -17.03
CA ASN A 550 1.01 -17.05 -17.93
C ASN A 550 1.51 -16.92 -19.38
N LYS A 551 0.98 -17.76 -20.28
CA LYS A 551 1.28 -17.68 -21.71
C LYS A 551 0.46 -16.54 -22.33
N ASN A 552 1.12 -15.61 -23.00
CA ASN A 552 0.43 -14.51 -23.65
C ASN A 552 -0.37 -15.04 -24.85
N ARG A 553 -1.67 -14.73 -24.91
CA ARG A 553 -2.49 -15.05 -26.09
C ARG A 553 -2.06 -14.16 -27.26
N LYS A 554 -1.73 -14.76 -28.41
CA LYS A 554 -1.51 -14.01 -29.65
C LYS A 554 -2.75 -13.18 -29.98
N LYS A 555 -2.60 -11.86 -30.17
CA LYS A 555 -3.63 -11.02 -30.79
C LYS A 555 -3.52 -11.22 -32.31
N ILE A 556 -4.52 -11.86 -32.92
CA ILE A 556 -4.63 -11.93 -34.38
C ILE A 556 -5.46 -10.72 -34.82
N HIS A 557 -4.80 -9.70 -35.35
CA HIS A 557 -5.40 -8.79 -36.33
C HIS A 557 -4.47 -8.84 -37.55
N SER A 558 -4.99 -9.41 -38.64
CA SER A 558 -4.50 -9.37 -40.03
C SER A 558 -2.99 -9.13 -40.24
N GLU A 559 -2.32 -10.15 -40.79
CA GLU A 559 -0.92 -10.22 -41.28
C GLU A 559 0.08 -10.86 -40.31
N ASN A 560 0.44 -12.10 -40.65
CA ASN A 560 1.61 -12.81 -40.14
C ASN A 560 2.86 -12.09 -40.62
N THR A 561 3.61 -11.53 -39.68
CA THR A 561 5.04 -11.31 -39.87
C THR A 561 5.75 -12.04 -38.74
N ASP A 562 6.65 -12.95 -39.11
CA ASP A 562 7.61 -13.55 -38.20
C ASP A 562 8.55 -12.43 -37.73
N TRP A 563 8.26 -11.82 -36.58
CA TRP A 563 9.15 -10.81 -35.99
C TRP A 563 10.30 -11.46 -35.22
N PHE A 564 11.26 -11.99 -35.98
CA PHE A 564 12.67 -11.87 -35.62
C PHE A 564 13.23 -10.61 -36.31
N GLU A 565 12.76 -9.42 -35.92
CA GLU A 565 13.61 -8.25 -36.13
C GLU A 565 14.72 -8.29 -35.07
N ALA A 566 15.95 -8.42 -35.54
CA ALA A 566 17.16 -8.42 -34.74
C ALA A 566 17.12 -7.32 -33.65
N GLY A 567 16.93 -7.74 -32.40
CA GLY A 567 17.20 -6.90 -31.22
C GLY A 567 16.04 -6.59 -30.27
N LYS A 568 14.78 -6.98 -30.55
CA LYS A 568 13.67 -6.81 -29.59
C LYS A 568 12.71 -8.01 -29.58
N ALA A 569 12.96 -8.97 -28.70
CA ALA A 569 12.04 -10.07 -28.44
C ALA A 569 10.65 -9.55 -28.06
N GLN A 570 9.58 -10.02 -28.69
CA GLN A 570 8.24 -9.96 -28.12
C GLN A 570 8.12 -11.15 -27.14
N ALA A 571 7.66 -10.89 -25.93
CA ALA A 571 7.65 -11.90 -24.88
C ALA A 571 6.45 -12.83 -24.98
N ASP A 572 6.69 -14.12 -25.18
CA ASP A 572 5.66 -15.16 -25.22
C ASP A 572 4.96 -15.37 -23.86
N TYR A 573 5.52 -14.84 -22.76
CA TYR A 573 5.04 -15.07 -21.41
C TYR A 573 4.93 -13.77 -20.58
N SER A 574 3.92 -13.73 -19.72
CA SER A 574 3.75 -12.76 -18.64
C SER A 574 3.75 -13.48 -17.30
N ALA A 575 3.85 -12.73 -16.20
CA ALA A 575 3.72 -13.31 -14.87
C ALA A 575 2.89 -12.43 -13.94
N PHE A 576 2.05 -13.08 -13.16
CA PHE A 576 1.32 -12.45 -12.06
C PHE A 576 2.14 -12.57 -10.78
N LYS A 577 2.37 -11.45 -10.13
CA LYS A 577 3.19 -11.36 -8.92
C LYS A 577 2.31 -11.44 -7.68
N TYR A 578 2.62 -12.38 -6.79
CA TYR A 578 2.00 -12.55 -5.49
C TYR A 578 3.00 -12.24 -4.38
N LYS A 579 2.60 -11.41 -3.42
CA LYS A 579 3.44 -11.17 -2.24
C LYS A 579 3.22 -12.30 -1.24
N SER A 580 4.32 -12.84 -0.71
CA SER A 580 4.25 -13.89 0.31
C SER A 580 3.50 -13.48 1.58
N SER A 581 3.42 -12.16 1.87
CA SER A 581 2.64 -11.61 2.99
C SER A 581 1.13 -11.86 2.89
N TRP A 582 0.63 -12.30 1.73
CA TRP A 582 -0.78 -12.65 1.54
C TRP A 582 -1.10 -14.08 1.98
N PHE A 583 -0.08 -14.89 2.26
CA PHE A 583 -0.23 -16.31 2.54
C PHE A 583 0.02 -16.65 4.03
N SER A 584 -0.17 -17.93 4.36
CA SER A 584 0.14 -18.50 5.69
C SER A 584 1.60 -18.27 6.09
N GLU A 585 1.88 -18.32 7.39
CA GLU A 585 3.21 -18.02 7.94
C GLU A 585 4.30 -18.87 7.31
N ASP A 586 4.07 -20.16 7.12
CA ASP A 586 5.04 -21.07 6.52
C ASP A 586 5.29 -20.88 5.01
N LEU A 587 4.56 -19.96 4.37
CA LEU A 587 4.77 -19.52 2.99
C LEU A 587 5.37 -18.10 2.91
N ARG A 588 5.75 -17.50 4.05
CA ARG A 588 6.39 -16.19 4.10
C ARG A 588 7.89 -16.33 4.01
N GLY A 589 8.53 -15.34 3.40
CA GLY A 589 9.97 -15.41 3.09
C GLY A 589 10.88 -15.49 4.32
N LYS A 590 10.47 -14.90 5.46
CA LYS A 590 11.26 -14.98 6.70
C LYS A 590 11.17 -16.36 7.32
N ASP A 591 9.97 -16.89 7.42
CA ASP A 591 9.67 -18.21 7.96
C ASP A 591 10.32 -19.31 7.11
N ILE A 592 10.32 -19.16 5.77
CA ILE A 592 11.05 -20.05 4.85
C ILE A 592 12.58 -19.95 5.07
N LYS A 593 13.11 -18.74 5.24
CA LYS A 593 14.55 -18.53 5.50
C LYS A 593 14.98 -19.24 6.78
N GLU A 594 14.15 -19.18 7.82
CA GLU A 594 14.37 -19.83 9.11
C GLU A 594 14.21 -21.35 9.03
N LEU A 595 13.10 -21.85 8.47
CA LEU A 595 12.80 -23.28 8.33
C LEU A 595 13.91 -24.07 7.63
N PHE A 596 14.49 -23.48 6.58
CA PHE A 596 15.52 -24.11 5.76
C PHE A 596 16.94 -23.62 6.05
N GLU A 597 17.14 -22.80 7.09
CA GLU A 597 18.46 -22.28 7.50
C GLU A 597 19.28 -21.67 6.33
N LEU A 598 18.60 -20.86 5.52
CA LEU A 598 19.18 -20.28 4.29
C LEU A 598 20.10 -19.10 4.62
N ASP A 599 21.35 -19.19 4.20
CA ASP A 599 22.27 -18.05 4.22
C ASP A 599 22.15 -17.17 2.96
N ASP A 600 22.76 -15.98 3.03
CA ASP A 600 22.68 -15.00 1.96
C ASP A 600 23.35 -15.47 0.67
N GLU A 601 24.39 -16.30 0.74
CA GLU A 601 25.08 -16.85 -0.44
C GLU A 601 24.23 -17.88 -1.17
N THR A 602 23.60 -18.79 -0.43
CA THR A 602 22.65 -19.77 -0.94
C THR A 602 21.49 -19.07 -1.65
N ILE A 603 20.93 -18.02 -1.03
CA ILE A 603 19.85 -17.22 -1.65
C ILE A 603 20.31 -16.54 -2.94
N ILE A 604 21.52 -15.97 -2.99
CA ILE A 604 22.05 -15.38 -4.23
C ILE A 604 22.21 -16.44 -5.31
N ARG A 605 22.89 -17.56 -4.99
CA ARG A 605 23.15 -18.65 -5.92
C ARG A 605 21.85 -19.14 -6.52
N LEU A 606 20.85 -19.44 -5.69
CA LEU A 606 19.55 -19.92 -6.15
C LEU A 606 18.82 -18.89 -7.02
N ASN A 607 18.85 -17.60 -6.67
CA ASN A 607 18.29 -16.58 -7.55
C ASN A 607 19.02 -16.48 -8.89
N LEU A 608 20.35 -16.57 -8.92
CA LEU A 608 21.12 -16.55 -10.16
C LEU A 608 20.80 -17.79 -11.01
N THR A 609 20.74 -18.97 -10.40
CA THR A 609 20.52 -20.24 -11.08
C THR A 609 19.09 -20.46 -11.55
N TRP A 610 18.09 -19.95 -10.81
CA TRP A 610 16.67 -20.26 -11.10
C TRP A 610 15.89 -19.06 -11.62
N VAL A 611 16.15 -17.87 -11.10
CA VAL A 611 15.41 -16.65 -11.51
C VAL A 611 16.09 -15.97 -12.68
N MET A 612 17.41 -15.80 -12.66
CA MET A 612 18.13 -15.12 -13.75
C MET A 612 18.39 -16.04 -14.96
N ASP A 613 18.62 -17.34 -14.75
CA ASP A 613 18.73 -18.31 -15.85
C ASP A 613 17.39 -18.46 -16.60
N ALA A 614 16.29 -18.52 -15.85
CA ALA A 614 14.95 -18.52 -16.43
C ALA A 614 14.61 -17.18 -17.10
N PHE A 615 15.12 -16.05 -16.60
CA PHE A 615 14.82 -14.71 -17.11
C PHE A 615 16.07 -13.82 -17.32
N PRO A 616 16.82 -14.01 -18.42
CA PRO A 616 18.12 -13.36 -18.62
C PRO A 616 18.06 -11.84 -18.80
N ALA A 617 16.88 -11.23 -19.01
CA ALA A 617 16.74 -9.77 -19.13
C ALA A 617 15.45 -9.20 -18.51
N ARG A 618 15.59 -8.11 -17.74
CA ARG A 618 14.53 -7.14 -17.37
C ARG A 618 13.25 -7.67 -16.69
N PHE A 619 13.25 -8.90 -16.16
CA PHE A 619 12.13 -9.49 -15.40
C PHE A 619 11.49 -8.52 -14.37
N MET A 620 12.33 -7.75 -13.70
CA MET A 620 11.92 -6.85 -12.61
C MET A 620 11.26 -5.53 -13.08
N GLN A 621 11.30 -5.17 -14.38
CA GLN A 621 10.89 -3.84 -14.84
C GLN A 621 9.51 -3.78 -15.52
N TYR A 622 8.97 -4.86 -16.12
CA TYR A 622 7.82 -4.73 -17.04
C TYR A 622 6.73 -5.82 -17.02
N LYS A 623 6.45 -6.54 -15.92
CA LYS A 623 5.37 -7.59 -15.85
C LYS A 623 5.40 -8.66 -16.97
N VAL A 624 6.48 -8.66 -17.74
CA VAL A 624 6.67 -9.37 -18.99
C VAL A 624 7.99 -10.07 -18.82
N ALA A 625 7.96 -11.38 -18.98
CA ALA A 625 8.99 -12.26 -18.50
C ALA A 625 9.59 -12.95 -19.73
N PHE A 626 10.78 -12.50 -20.13
CA PHE A 626 11.52 -13.10 -21.25
C PHE A 626 12.14 -14.40 -20.77
N MET A 627 11.55 -15.54 -21.12
CA MET A 627 12.10 -16.85 -20.75
C MET A 627 13.18 -17.29 -21.72
N SER A 628 14.32 -17.77 -21.21
CA SER A 628 15.30 -18.47 -22.04
C SER A 628 14.78 -19.88 -22.35
N ASN A 629 14.82 -20.30 -23.62
CA ASN A 629 14.28 -21.60 -24.04
C ASN A 629 15.29 -22.76 -23.90
N ASN A 630 16.32 -22.62 -23.08
CA ASN A 630 17.50 -23.48 -23.12
C ASN A 630 17.34 -24.85 -22.39
N LYS A 631 16.21 -25.16 -21.75
CA LYS A 631 16.11 -26.33 -20.82
C LYS A 631 14.81 -27.15 -20.83
N ASN A 632 13.92 -27.09 -21.84
CA ASN A 632 12.60 -27.77 -21.82
C ASN A 632 11.71 -27.43 -20.59
N ILE A 633 12.10 -26.43 -19.79
CA ILE A 633 11.38 -25.96 -18.60
C ILE A 633 10.00 -25.45 -18.99
N LEU A 634 9.91 -24.77 -20.14
CA LEU A 634 8.68 -24.20 -20.68
C LEU A 634 7.61 -25.27 -21.00
N ASP A 635 8.00 -26.42 -21.55
CA ASP A 635 7.05 -27.49 -21.86
C ASP A 635 6.51 -28.17 -20.60
N LYS A 636 7.39 -28.42 -19.61
CA LYS A 636 7.00 -28.93 -18.30
C LYS A 636 6.05 -27.98 -17.55
N MET A 637 6.33 -26.68 -17.61
CA MET A 637 5.48 -25.65 -16.99
C MET A 637 4.12 -25.53 -17.69
N ASN A 638 4.09 -25.61 -19.03
CA ASN A 638 2.86 -25.52 -19.81
C ASN A 638 1.94 -26.75 -19.62
N GLN A 639 2.50 -27.93 -19.36
CA GLN A 639 1.72 -29.16 -19.15
C GLN A 639 1.11 -29.25 -17.74
N ASN A 640 1.81 -28.78 -16.70
CA ASN A 640 1.48 -29.11 -15.31
C ASN A 640 0.88 -27.96 -14.48
N ALA A 641 1.13 -26.70 -14.84
CA ALA A 641 0.85 -25.55 -13.97
C ALA A 641 -0.64 -25.35 -13.65
N ASP A 642 -1.53 -25.58 -14.61
CA ASP A 642 -2.97 -25.43 -14.43
C ASP A 642 -3.62 -26.77 -14.05
N VAL A 643 -3.16 -27.89 -14.63
CA VAL A 643 -3.68 -29.23 -14.39
C VAL A 643 -3.51 -29.65 -12.92
N LYS A 644 -2.31 -29.47 -12.34
CA LYS A 644 -2.04 -29.79 -10.93
C LYS A 644 -2.89 -28.91 -10.00
N SER A 645 -3.04 -27.63 -10.31
CA SER A 645 -3.87 -26.68 -9.54
C SER A 645 -5.35 -27.07 -9.55
N PHE A 646 -5.91 -27.39 -10.72
CA PHE A 646 -7.30 -27.86 -10.84
C PHE A 646 -7.53 -29.20 -10.16
N LEU A 647 -6.59 -30.15 -10.31
CA LEU A 647 -6.65 -31.46 -9.66
C LEU A 647 -6.65 -31.31 -8.14
N LEU A 648 -5.69 -30.56 -7.58
CA LEU A 648 -5.60 -30.24 -6.15
C LEU A 648 -6.89 -29.63 -5.62
N LEU A 649 -7.42 -28.62 -6.31
CA LEU A 649 -8.67 -27.96 -5.92
C LEU A 649 -9.87 -28.92 -5.97
N SER A 650 -9.97 -29.76 -7.00
CA SER A 650 -11.09 -30.70 -7.16
C SER A 650 -11.08 -31.81 -6.11
N ILE A 651 -9.92 -32.42 -5.84
CA ILE A 651 -9.77 -33.48 -4.84
C ILE A 651 -9.96 -32.91 -3.43
N LYS A 652 -9.35 -31.76 -3.13
CA LYS A 652 -9.57 -31.06 -1.86
C LYS A 652 -11.04 -30.69 -1.68
N LYS A 653 -11.71 -30.16 -2.71
CA LYS A 653 -13.15 -29.88 -2.67
C LYS A 653 -13.98 -31.15 -2.42
N ASN A 654 -13.60 -32.30 -2.95
CA ASN A 654 -14.31 -33.57 -2.71
C ASN A 654 -14.11 -34.05 -1.26
N TYR A 655 -12.87 -34.00 -0.77
CA TYR A 655 -12.50 -34.34 0.61
C TYR A 655 -13.17 -33.40 1.63
N ASP A 656 -13.17 -32.10 1.35
CA ASP A 656 -13.81 -31.05 2.15
C ASP A 656 -15.35 -31.12 2.08
N TYR A 657 -15.93 -31.39 0.90
CA TYR A 657 -17.37 -31.59 0.72
C TYR A 657 -17.86 -32.77 1.56
N ARG A 658 -17.05 -33.83 1.66
CA ARG A 658 -17.31 -34.99 2.51
C ARG A 658 -16.96 -34.77 3.99
N LYS A 659 -16.23 -33.69 4.30
CA LYS A 659 -15.72 -33.32 5.62
C LYS A 659 -15.02 -34.49 6.32
N LEU A 660 -14.03 -35.08 5.65
CA LEU A 660 -13.31 -36.24 6.15
C LEU A 660 -12.11 -35.83 7.01
N GLU A 661 -11.79 -36.65 8.02
CA GLU A 661 -10.62 -36.52 8.88
C GLU A 661 -9.98 -37.90 9.06
N GLN A 662 -8.65 -37.97 9.01
CA GLN A 662 -7.93 -39.20 9.35
C GLN A 662 -7.58 -39.15 10.84
N ARG A 663 -7.87 -40.22 11.58
CA ARG A 663 -7.53 -40.35 13.00
C ARG A 663 -6.72 -41.61 13.22
N SER A 664 -5.43 -41.45 13.48
CA SER A 664 -4.53 -42.56 13.78
C SER A 664 -4.90 -43.24 15.09
N THR A 665 -4.68 -44.55 15.16
CA THR A 665 -4.89 -45.38 16.35
C THR A 665 -3.55 -45.83 16.95
N PHE A 666 -3.57 -46.17 18.24
CA PHE A 666 -2.36 -46.58 18.97
C PHE A 666 -1.72 -47.88 18.44
N ASP A 667 -2.48 -48.72 17.74
CA ASP A 667 -2.03 -49.97 17.14
C ASP A 667 -1.37 -49.79 15.76
N GLY A 668 -1.20 -48.54 15.30
CA GLY A 668 -0.62 -48.23 13.97
C GLY A 668 -1.65 -48.18 12.84
N GLY A 669 -2.94 -48.40 13.13
CA GLY A 669 -4.03 -48.21 12.18
C GLY A 669 -4.51 -46.77 12.09
N TYR A 670 -5.59 -46.57 11.32
CA TYR A 670 -6.29 -45.29 11.28
C TYR A 670 -7.74 -45.40 10.84
N TYR A 671 -8.57 -44.48 11.31
CA TYR A 671 -9.95 -44.30 10.86
C TYR A 671 -10.04 -43.17 9.83
N ILE A 672 -10.91 -43.34 8.83
CA ILE A 672 -11.51 -42.22 8.11
C ILE A 672 -12.79 -41.84 8.85
N TYR A 673 -12.85 -40.62 9.36
CA TYR A 673 -13.97 -40.07 10.13
C TYR A 673 -14.72 -39.02 9.31
N SER A 674 -16.03 -39.17 9.16
CA SER A 674 -16.86 -38.14 8.53
C SER A 674 -17.39 -37.19 9.59
N ILE A 675 -16.93 -35.94 9.58
CA ILE A 675 -17.43 -34.87 10.45
C ILE A 675 -18.89 -34.55 10.09
N ARG A 676 -19.28 -34.70 8.81
CA ARG A 676 -20.66 -34.46 8.37
C ARG A 676 -21.66 -35.40 9.05
N ASN A 677 -21.26 -36.64 9.28
CA ASN A 677 -22.11 -37.69 9.85
C ASN A 677 -21.73 -38.04 11.29
N GLU A 678 -20.73 -37.35 11.86
CA GLU A 678 -20.19 -37.58 13.21
C GLU A 678 -19.86 -39.05 13.53
N GLN A 679 -19.34 -39.80 12.56
CA GLN A 679 -19.02 -41.22 12.73
C GLN A 679 -17.82 -41.68 11.89
N PRO A 680 -17.05 -42.70 12.35
CA PRO A 680 -16.04 -43.36 11.54
C PRO A 680 -16.71 -44.16 10.42
N THR A 681 -16.24 -43.98 9.18
CA THR A 681 -16.80 -44.67 8.00
C THR A 681 -15.96 -45.87 7.58
N VAL A 682 -14.64 -45.80 7.76
CA VAL A 682 -13.71 -46.89 7.43
C VAL A 682 -12.60 -46.95 8.48
N TYR A 683 -12.17 -48.16 8.84
CA TYR A 683 -11.01 -48.41 9.66
C TYR A 683 -9.98 -49.24 8.89
N PHE A 684 -8.77 -48.73 8.78
CA PHE A 684 -7.62 -49.40 8.21
C PHE A 684 -6.84 -50.05 9.36
N LYS A 685 -7.12 -51.33 9.59
CA LYS A 685 -6.51 -52.11 10.65
C LYS A 685 -5.17 -52.69 10.15
N PRO A 686 -4.04 -52.42 10.81
CA PRO A 686 -2.75 -52.90 10.33
C PRO A 686 -2.64 -54.42 10.49
N THR A 687 -1.92 -55.05 9.56
CA THR A 687 -1.59 -56.48 9.59
C THR A 687 -0.07 -56.68 9.66
N ALA A 688 0.38 -57.91 9.90
CA ALA A 688 1.79 -58.23 10.10
C ALA A 688 2.66 -58.06 8.83
N ASP A 689 2.05 -58.05 7.65
CA ASP A 689 2.69 -57.96 6.33
C ASP A 689 2.70 -56.54 5.75
N SER A 690 2.56 -55.51 6.61
CA SER A 690 2.48 -54.10 6.22
C SER A 690 1.29 -53.76 5.31
N SER A 691 0.26 -54.63 5.28
CA SER A 691 -1.02 -54.34 4.64
C SER A 691 -2.06 -53.86 5.66
N PHE A 692 -3.27 -53.53 5.19
CA PHE A 692 -4.37 -53.11 6.04
C PHE A 692 -5.63 -53.92 5.75
N ASP A 693 -6.25 -54.42 6.82
CA ASP A 693 -7.62 -54.90 6.78
C ASP A 693 -8.57 -53.71 6.80
N VAL A 694 -9.29 -53.53 5.69
CA VAL A 694 -10.25 -52.45 5.52
C VAL A 694 -11.59 -52.87 6.11
N LEU A 695 -11.92 -52.36 7.29
CA LEU A 695 -13.15 -52.66 8.02
C LEU A 695 -14.16 -51.52 7.85
N PHE A 696 -15.39 -51.86 7.46
CA PHE A 696 -16.50 -50.91 7.27
C PHE A 696 -17.84 -51.57 7.58
N GLN A 697 -18.89 -50.76 7.79
CA GLN A 697 -20.24 -51.29 7.97
C GLN A 697 -20.82 -51.77 6.64
N PRO A 698 -21.29 -53.04 6.51
CA PRO A 698 -21.77 -53.59 5.24
C PRO A 698 -22.90 -52.77 4.59
N PHE A 699 -23.85 -52.27 5.38
CA PHE A 699 -24.96 -51.44 4.90
C PHE A 699 -24.53 -50.04 4.44
N GLN A 700 -23.29 -49.64 4.69
CA GLN A 700 -22.70 -48.37 4.27
C GLN A 700 -21.54 -48.58 3.28
N ALA A 701 -21.39 -49.76 2.68
CA ALA A 701 -20.29 -50.13 1.79
C ALA A 701 -20.01 -49.08 0.69
N ARG A 702 -21.06 -48.49 0.11
CA ARG A 702 -20.92 -47.45 -0.92
C ARG A 702 -20.38 -46.13 -0.36
N ILE A 703 -20.82 -45.71 0.82
CA ILE A 703 -20.31 -44.48 1.46
C ILE A 703 -18.85 -44.69 1.87
N ALA A 704 -18.57 -45.82 2.52
CA ALA A 704 -17.22 -46.24 2.88
C ALA A 704 -16.28 -46.24 1.65
N ALA A 705 -16.69 -46.84 0.54
CA ALA A 705 -15.91 -46.83 -0.70
C ALA A 705 -15.66 -45.41 -1.23
N LEU A 706 -16.67 -44.55 -1.22
CA LEU A 706 -16.49 -43.17 -1.70
C LEU A 706 -15.58 -42.33 -0.79
N ASP A 707 -15.61 -42.56 0.52
CA ASP A 707 -14.73 -41.90 1.48
C ASP A 707 -13.30 -42.43 1.38
N THR A 708 -13.13 -43.75 1.23
CA THR A 708 -11.84 -44.38 0.89
C THR A 708 -11.30 -43.81 -0.40
N TRP A 709 -12.10 -43.73 -1.46
CA TRP A 709 -11.69 -43.17 -2.75
C TRP A 709 -11.19 -41.73 -2.60
N ALA A 710 -11.95 -40.87 -1.92
CA ALA A 710 -11.54 -39.48 -1.68
C ALA A 710 -10.23 -39.39 -0.87
N HIS A 711 -10.03 -40.29 0.09
CA HIS A 711 -8.81 -40.37 0.88
C HIS A 711 -7.62 -40.86 0.07
N THR A 712 -7.76 -41.97 -0.67
CA THR A 712 -6.69 -42.50 -1.52
C THR A 712 -6.31 -41.54 -2.64
N GLN A 713 -7.27 -40.82 -3.24
CA GLN A 713 -6.98 -39.75 -4.19
C GLN A 713 -6.11 -38.65 -3.56
N LYS A 714 -6.35 -38.30 -2.30
CA LYS A 714 -5.54 -37.35 -1.56
C LYS A 714 -4.14 -37.92 -1.30
N GLU A 715 -4.02 -39.17 -0.88
CA GLU A 715 -2.72 -39.82 -0.61
C GLU A 715 -1.85 -39.98 -1.86
N VAL A 716 -2.42 -40.46 -2.98
CA VAL A 716 -1.70 -40.57 -4.26
C VAL A 716 -1.28 -39.18 -4.75
N LEU A 717 -2.12 -38.16 -4.54
CA LEU A 717 -1.78 -36.78 -4.88
C LEU A 717 -0.65 -36.23 -3.99
N GLU A 718 -0.64 -36.59 -2.71
CA GLU A 718 0.46 -36.33 -1.78
C GLU A 718 1.71 -37.16 -2.12
N ASN A 719 1.70 -38.04 -3.12
CA ASN A 719 2.87 -38.84 -3.49
C ASN A 719 3.09 -38.93 -5.01
N LEU A 720 2.68 -37.89 -5.76
CA LEU A 720 2.80 -37.86 -7.23
C LEU A 720 4.22 -38.12 -7.75
N ASP A 721 5.24 -37.70 -7.01
CA ASP A 721 6.64 -37.81 -7.43
C ASP A 721 7.23 -39.22 -7.19
N ASN A 722 6.57 -40.05 -6.38
CA ASN A 722 6.91 -41.46 -6.22
C ASN A 722 6.08 -42.28 -7.20
N GLN A 723 6.67 -42.67 -8.33
CA GLN A 723 5.99 -43.48 -9.36
C GLN A 723 5.53 -44.85 -8.83
N ASP A 724 6.19 -45.36 -7.80
CA ASP A 724 5.88 -46.66 -7.17
C ASP A 724 4.83 -46.54 -6.06
N TYR A 725 4.41 -45.32 -5.69
CA TYR A 725 3.37 -45.11 -4.70
C TYR A 725 1.99 -45.34 -5.31
N GLY A 726 1.36 -46.43 -4.88
CA GLY A 726 0.02 -46.82 -5.29
C GLY A 726 -0.70 -47.60 -4.18
N THR A 727 -1.99 -47.85 -4.39
CA THR A 727 -2.82 -48.61 -3.45
C THR A 727 -3.64 -49.63 -4.21
N SER A 728 -3.54 -50.90 -3.81
CA SER A 728 -4.33 -51.99 -4.38
C SER A 728 -5.38 -52.48 -3.37
N PHE A 729 -6.64 -52.46 -3.79
CA PHE A 729 -7.77 -52.98 -3.01
C PHE A 729 -8.20 -54.34 -3.57
N TYR A 730 -8.38 -55.33 -2.71
CA TYR A 730 -8.81 -56.67 -3.11
C TYR A 730 -9.56 -57.39 -1.97
N ALA A 731 -10.41 -58.35 -2.33
CA ALA A 731 -11.11 -59.20 -1.38
C ALA A 731 -10.25 -60.43 -1.02
N LYS A 732 -10.03 -60.69 0.28
CA LYS A 732 -9.27 -61.86 0.76
C LYS A 732 -9.88 -63.20 0.35
N ASP A 733 -11.21 -63.26 0.29
CA ASP A 733 -11.98 -64.45 -0.10
C ASP A 733 -12.24 -64.53 -1.61
N GLY A 734 -11.72 -63.58 -2.40
CA GLY A 734 -11.92 -63.47 -3.84
C GLY A 734 -13.33 -63.03 -4.27
N LYS A 735 -14.25 -62.76 -3.34
CA LYS A 735 -15.64 -62.40 -3.68
C LYS A 735 -15.80 -60.90 -3.89
N VAL A 736 -16.48 -60.53 -4.97
CA VAL A 736 -16.80 -59.14 -5.30
C VAL A 736 -17.87 -58.61 -4.32
N CYS A 737 -17.58 -57.49 -3.65
CA CYS A 737 -18.50 -56.83 -2.71
C CYS A 737 -18.83 -55.39 -3.16
N ASP A 738 -19.92 -54.81 -2.65
CA ASP A 738 -20.40 -53.47 -3.09
C ASP A 738 -19.38 -52.35 -2.85
N PHE A 739 -18.49 -52.52 -1.86
CA PHE A 739 -17.36 -51.61 -1.64
C PHE A 739 -16.39 -51.63 -2.82
N LEU A 740 -15.94 -52.81 -3.25
CA LEU A 740 -15.02 -52.95 -4.39
C LEU A 740 -15.70 -52.60 -5.72
N ARG A 741 -16.99 -52.93 -5.91
CA ARG A 741 -17.76 -52.47 -7.09
C ARG A 741 -17.77 -50.95 -7.17
N THR A 742 -18.06 -50.29 -6.05
CA THR A 742 -18.10 -48.82 -6.00
C THR A 742 -16.71 -48.23 -6.26
N MET A 743 -15.65 -48.76 -5.63
CA MET A 743 -14.27 -48.31 -5.86
C MET A 743 -13.86 -48.47 -7.34
N TYR A 744 -14.23 -49.59 -7.97
CA TYR A 744 -13.98 -49.85 -9.38
C TYR A 744 -14.66 -48.82 -10.27
N VAL A 745 -15.95 -48.54 -10.04
CA VAL A 745 -16.70 -47.53 -10.80
C VAL A 745 -16.19 -46.09 -10.54
N GLU A 746 -15.70 -45.77 -9.35
CA GLU A 746 -15.04 -44.48 -9.13
C GLU A 746 -13.70 -44.35 -9.86
N ARG A 747 -12.92 -45.42 -9.91
CA ARG A 747 -11.68 -45.51 -10.66
C ARG A 747 -11.92 -45.38 -12.17
N ALA A 748 -12.85 -46.15 -12.74
CA ALA A 748 -13.13 -46.13 -14.17
C ALA A 748 -13.55 -44.75 -14.67
N PHE A 749 -14.39 -44.06 -13.90
CA PHE A 749 -14.86 -42.72 -14.23
C PHE A 749 -13.92 -41.59 -13.76
N CYS A 750 -12.71 -41.91 -13.30
CA CYS A 750 -11.74 -40.89 -12.92
C CYS A 750 -11.08 -40.31 -14.17
N PRO A 751 -11.16 -39.00 -14.46
CA PRO A 751 -10.60 -38.43 -15.68
C PRO A 751 -9.07 -38.32 -15.68
N ASN A 752 -8.40 -38.54 -14.53
CA ASN A 752 -6.96 -38.42 -14.39
C ASN A 752 -6.27 -39.80 -14.54
N GLN A 753 -5.44 -39.94 -15.57
CA GLN A 753 -4.77 -41.21 -15.89
C GLN A 753 -3.79 -41.67 -14.79
N ASP A 754 -3.03 -40.75 -14.18
CA ASP A 754 -2.07 -41.08 -13.10
C ASP A 754 -2.77 -41.63 -11.86
N MET A 755 -3.95 -41.09 -11.52
CA MET A 755 -4.77 -41.60 -10.43
C MET A 755 -5.31 -43.01 -10.75
N ARG A 756 -5.75 -43.24 -12.00
CA ARG A 756 -6.25 -44.54 -12.44
C ARG A 756 -5.17 -45.62 -12.47
N SER A 757 -3.94 -45.28 -12.84
CA SER A 757 -2.84 -46.24 -12.93
C SER A 757 -2.27 -46.62 -11.56
N ARG A 758 -2.31 -45.71 -10.58
CA ARG A 758 -1.75 -45.93 -9.23
C ARG A 758 -2.73 -46.51 -8.22
N ILE A 759 -4.03 -46.44 -8.49
CA ILE A 759 -5.05 -47.07 -7.64
C ILE A 759 -5.55 -48.30 -8.36
N GLU A 760 -5.33 -49.48 -7.81
CA GLU A 760 -5.75 -50.75 -8.39
C GLU A 760 -6.94 -51.31 -7.60
N VAL A 761 -7.95 -51.82 -8.30
CA VAL A 761 -9.10 -52.51 -7.67
C VAL A 761 -9.22 -53.90 -8.29
N ARG A 762 -8.75 -54.92 -7.57
CA ARG A 762 -8.83 -56.32 -7.99
C ARG A 762 -10.14 -56.92 -7.52
N ASN A 763 -10.73 -57.81 -8.33
CA ASN A 763 -12.00 -58.47 -8.02
C ASN A 763 -13.13 -57.45 -7.71
N GLY A 764 -13.16 -56.33 -8.44
CA GLY A 764 -14.19 -55.28 -8.33
C GLY A 764 -15.25 -55.31 -9.44
N TYR A 765 -15.14 -56.24 -10.39
CA TYR A 765 -15.99 -56.32 -11.58
C TYR A 765 -16.80 -57.62 -11.60
N ASP A 766 -18.11 -57.48 -11.72
CA ASP A 766 -19.08 -58.55 -12.03
C ASP A 766 -20.28 -57.98 -12.80
N GLU A 767 -21.29 -58.79 -13.11
CA GLU A 767 -22.50 -58.36 -13.82
C GLU A 767 -23.18 -57.15 -13.15
N ARG A 768 -23.16 -57.11 -11.81
CA ARG A 768 -23.75 -56.00 -11.04
C ARG A 768 -22.90 -54.73 -11.09
N THR A 769 -21.60 -54.82 -11.32
CA THR A 769 -20.74 -53.66 -11.60
C THR A 769 -21.18 -52.94 -12.88
N VAL A 770 -21.65 -53.66 -13.90
CA VAL A 770 -22.16 -53.06 -15.16
C VAL A 770 -23.35 -52.13 -14.87
N GLU A 771 -24.28 -52.55 -14.02
CA GLU A 771 -25.42 -51.69 -13.60
C GLU A 771 -24.96 -50.40 -12.93
N PHE A 772 -23.90 -50.47 -12.11
CA PHE A 772 -23.34 -49.31 -11.41
C PHE A 772 -22.64 -48.36 -12.40
N MET A 773 -21.90 -48.92 -13.36
CA MET A 773 -21.27 -48.16 -14.44
C MET A 773 -22.31 -47.46 -15.30
N GLN A 774 -23.35 -48.16 -15.74
CA GLN A 774 -24.43 -47.59 -16.54
C GLN A 774 -25.12 -46.43 -15.81
N LYS A 775 -25.54 -46.63 -14.55
CA LYS A 775 -26.18 -45.59 -13.75
C LYS A 775 -25.32 -44.34 -13.61
N LYS A 776 -24.00 -44.51 -13.46
CA LYS A 776 -23.06 -43.39 -13.36
C LYS A 776 -22.87 -42.70 -14.71
N PHE A 777 -22.79 -43.47 -15.79
CA PHE A 777 -22.72 -42.97 -17.16
C PHE A 777 -23.95 -42.12 -17.50
N ASP A 778 -25.16 -42.62 -17.25
CA ASP A 778 -26.42 -41.90 -17.48
C ASP A 778 -26.45 -40.57 -16.72
N THR A 779 -26.07 -40.60 -15.43
CA THR A 779 -25.99 -39.38 -14.60
C THR A 779 -24.98 -38.37 -15.15
N MET A 780 -23.91 -38.84 -15.77
CA MET A 780 -22.91 -37.97 -16.41
C MET A 780 -23.41 -37.40 -17.74
N LEU A 781 -24.10 -38.21 -18.55
CA LEU A 781 -24.70 -37.78 -19.80
C LEU A 781 -25.77 -36.71 -19.55
N GLU A 782 -26.70 -36.92 -18.61
CA GLU A 782 -27.72 -35.93 -18.26
C GLU A 782 -27.11 -34.57 -17.87
N LYS A 783 -26.00 -34.58 -17.11
CA LYS A 783 -25.26 -33.36 -16.74
C LYS A 783 -24.55 -32.71 -17.92
N ALA A 784 -24.01 -33.52 -18.83
CA ALA A 784 -23.35 -33.04 -20.03
C ALA A 784 -24.36 -32.38 -20.97
N GLU A 785 -25.50 -33.02 -21.22
CA GLU A 785 -26.62 -32.50 -22.03
C GLU A 785 -27.13 -31.18 -21.47
N ALA A 786 -27.44 -31.10 -20.16
CA ALA A 786 -27.88 -29.86 -19.54
C ALA A 786 -26.85 -28.72 -19.66
N SER A 787 -25.54 -29.04 -19.63
CA SER A 787 -24.45 -28.07 -19.84
C SER A 787 -24.37 -27.60 -21.29
N ILE A 788 -24.52 -28.53 -22.24
CA ILE A 788 -24.52 -28.27 -23.68
C ILE A 788 -25.73 -27.41 -24.05
N ASP A 789 -26.93 -27.78 -23.62
CA ASP A 789 -28.18 -27.03 -23.86
C ASP A 789 -28.08 -25.60 -23.33
N LYS A 790 -27.54 -25.43 -22.12
CA LYS A 790 -27.29 -24.10 -21.57
C LYS A 790 -26.33 -23.29 -22.43
N ALA A 791 -25.29 -23.94 -22.97
CA ALA A 791 -24.31 -23.26 -23.81
C ALA A 791 -24.86 -22.89 -25.20
N ILE A 792 -25.69 -23.74 -25.81
CA ILE A 792 -26.37 -23.49 -27.09
C ILE A 792 -27.34 -22.31 -26.94
N ASN A 793 -28.07 -22.26 -25.82
CA ASN A 793 -29.05 -21.20 -25.56
C ASN A 793 -28.42 -19.89 -25.03
N THR A 794 -27.09 -19.81 -24.91
CA THR A 794 -26.41 -18.58 -24.48
C THR A 794 -26.18 -17.65 -25.69
N PRO A 795 -26.74 -16.42 -25.71
CA PRO A 795 -26.57 -15.50 -26.83
C PRO A 795 -25.09 -15.18 -27.13
N ASN A 796 -24.74 -15.08 -28.41
CA ASN A 796 -23.41 -14.69 -28.92
C ASN A 796 -22.26 -15.68 -28.64
N LYS A 797 -22.56 -16.97 -28.42
CA LYS A 797 -21.55 -18.01 -28.24
C LYS A 797 -21.38 -18.83 -29.53
N ASN A 798 -20.31 -18.57 -30.29
CA ASN A 798 -20.08 -19.19 -31.62
C ASN A 798 -19.28 -20.49 -31.57
N SER A 799 -18.88 -20.96 -30.39
CA SER A 799 -18.13 -22.20 -30.22
C SER A 799 -18.38 -22.84 -28.85
N PHE A 800 -18.30 -24.17 -28.81
CA PHE A 800 -18.39 -24.97 -27.61
C PHE A 800 -17.23 -25.97 -27.57
N ASN A 801 -16.51 -26.03 -26.45
CA ASN A 801 -15.40 -26.95 -26.26
C ASN A 801 -15.86 -28.10 -25.36
N PHE A 802 -15.79 -29.33 -25.87
CA PHE A 802 -15.95 -30.53 -25.05
C PHE A 802 -14.75 -30.65 -24.09
N THR A 803 -15.02 -31.07 -22.85
CA THR A 803 -14.02 -31.18 -21.78
C THR A 803 -14.30 -32.46 -21.00
N ASN A 804 -13.43 -32.82 -20.04
CA ASN A 804 -13.66 -33.96 -19.15
C ASN A 804 -14.98 -33.88 -18.37
N PHE A 805 -15.52 -32.67 -18.16
CA PHE A 805 -16.84 -32.47 -17.54
C PHE A 805 -17.98 -33.00 -18.41
N HIS A 806 -17.77 -33.10 -19.72
CA HIS A 806 -18.72 -33.60 -20.71
C HIS A 806 -18.43 -35.07 -21.10
N GLY A 807 -17.65 -35.80 -20.30
CA GLY A 807 -17.36 -37.22 -20.55
C GLY A 807 -16.30 -37.48 -21.63
N ALA A 808 -15.59 -36.46 -22.12
CA ALA A 808 -14.58 -36.64 -23.18
C ALA A 808 -13.50 -37.69 -22.85
N PHE A 809 -13.18 -37.87 -21.56
CA PHE A 809 -12.19 -38.85 -21.10
C PHE A 809 -12.66 -40.31 -21.24
N VAL A 810 -13.96 -40.56 -21.38
CA VAL A 810 -14.52 -41.91 -21.56
C VAL A 810 -14.12 -42.45 -22.92
N LEU A 811 -14.08 -41.59 -23.95
CA LEU A 811 -13.70 -41.94 -25.33
C LEU A 811 -12.23 -42.38 -25.47
N SER A 812 -11.40 -42.12 -24.46
CA SER A 812 -9.98 -42.44 -24.45
C SER A 812 -9.62 -43.38 -23.29
N ASN A 813 -10.60 -44.04 -22.67
CA ASN A 813 -10.38 -44.91 -21.53
C ASN A 813 -10.72 -46.35 -21.92
N GLU A 814 -9.68 -47.20 -21.97
CA GLU A 814 -9.74 -48.60 -22.38
C GLU A 814 -10.74 -49.44 -21.55
N GLU A 815 -11.07 -49.00 -20.33
CA GLU A 815 -12.09 -49.65 -19.49
C GLU A 815 -13.52 -49.59 -20.06
N PHE A 816 -13.72 -48.79 -21.11
CA PHE A 816 -15.00 -48.65 -21.83
C PHE A 816 -14.94 -49.17 -23.28
N ASP A 817 -13.83 -49.79 -23.70
CA ASP A 817 -13.66 -50.34 -25.06
C ASP A 817 -14.33 -51.72 -25.27
N GLY A 818 -15.18 -52.15 -24.31
CA GLY A 818 -15.82 -53.47 -24.25
C GLY A 818 -17.29 -53.49 -24.64
#